data_AF-A0AAE0S0V4-F1
#
_entry.id   AF-A0AAE0S0V4-F1
#
_cell.length_a   1.000
_cell.length_b   1.000
_cell.length_c   1.000
_cell.angle_alpha   90.00
_cell.angle_beta   90.00
_cell.angle_gamma   90.00
#
_symmetry.space_group_name_H-M   'P 1'
#
loop_
_entity.id
_entity.type
_entity.pdbx_description
1 polymer ?
#
loop_
_entity_poly.entity_id
_entity_poly.type
_entity_poly.pdbx_seq_one_letter_code
_entity_poly.pdbx_strand_id
1 'polypeptide(L)'
;MEKEEFSHNTENIQLLKSLPLFLTHTGKVTSLEQFSKVVIIPYSIPVDGLDEWMLHQDVCFLKRINKLSKLHKMVAVDCKTHEEFYCSYIIPKFSLLPEEYELTHLKYIRDSVLIKQCEAYTKEQKTVISMIAKCDFISVGHGWKKASDFFSPFVDVFQTMCEDYKFPPPPFRNGDWTDFMTLVGMVSAVTTDQFCIFAEDLSGLYQTSKGLPDELARKSQILCEHLFSHHTLMEESVFRRVSCIKFIPAFKVDNSLGDIFPQHQNLTCPIAFSNSLSSKFVNLAWTCCQILPDFAFPPSSYIQEQLNILPQPQLQDVITHTENICEALQFDQSHGKYYDFKIIDSVLTEIYQFLMTHGMQMDVLRDRLHRKPILLIPDGPYFVHAEQVVRDGEEIRPYLFRYPMEYGRFYDLFRYLGTAERANINHYASVLNLIHEKCGTKELLPNEISTVKNALEGLICCFEASDNESLKITVDSLYLPSEKWSMVNARELIVSNNNAYRTKIKACQNFKFFCGFRELGLEGKNEMKIFSKFPEQWRPEFFSNIVCKRLDLENSDLFAIDSEESRLLKRFLSSNEVLTGLMRLLQHENKTLEERIVRSNLANVVVQQVRVICTCLSFKNEKFDVKKEEMWMDIETEEKGTKLYFTIQSSVQSQIIFKKLQPRIRDIFNRCTDNQLWHKFDHLTTIAKCVTAPERIAELLDEAEICNYETSDKFSFQNMDSIPQLGAYVPEKFHAMLDNDFVLLDIGEIVAYEIEDRWENGSPVLVFAKVLKKVDSAVMSSEIYLQYDIDIGSETKTVMAIFLYRFIRKEVDSKSLVIRRTSPSTKPESPKPESFKPESSKPESIKPESSNQLKEVKRNIRKMLKEAWTKDEKERKQIIKRLSLKWHPDKNHGNEEFCTKVFQYIRHLISKFEKGQFEDSDSDDDASAKTRSKASRSSGERSYSEQPSRQSDSEWNSFFESMGRRARKHRHQYESYSQADFSCPNFSAEPSPQPTEAQRWQKQARLDLRAAETTLGSAEDHRLHNWVCYQCHQAAEKSLKGARFAIDGNNVPQHSHQLDLIASGLSNVPLLEIARQLQALVGEHTRMRYPDRFSAPSIPADYFTRDHSTKAFVLATQILNLVDEMLEM
;
A
#
# COMPACT_ATOMS: atom_id res chain seq x y z
N MET A 1 -21.46 -101.08 67.65
CA MET A 1 -22.74 -101.48 68.26
C MET A 1 -23.48 -100.20 68.55
N GLU A 2 -24.61 -99.85 67.93
CA GLU A 2 -25.56 -100.59 67.10
C GLU A 2 -25.64 -99.94 65.71
N LYS A 3 -25.52 -100.78 64.68
CA LYS A 3 -25.87 -100.51 63.29
C LYS A 3 -27.11 -101.38 63.06
N GLU A 4 -28.28 -100.79 62.86
CA GLU A 4 -29.40 -101.47 62.19
C GLU A 4 -30.11 -100.47 61.26
N GLU A 5 -29.93 -100.77 59.97
CA GLU A 5 -30.91 -100.71 58.89
C GLU A 5 -31.93 -99.53 58.85
N PHE A 6 -31.61 -98.55 58.01
CA PHE A 6 -32.62 -97.87 57.18
C PHE A 6 -32.11 -97.82 55.74
N SER A 7 -31.96 -98.98 55.12
CA SER A 7 -32.02 -99.08 53.66
C SER A 7 -33.33 -99.78 53.32
N HIS A 8 -34.18 -99.10 52.54
CA HIS A 8 -35.49 -99.52 52.02
C HIS A 8 -36.66 -99.28 52.96
N ASN A 9 -37.07 -98.01 53.05
CA ASN A 9 -38.44 -97.69 53.44
C ASN A 9 -39.05 -96.64 52.49
N THR A 10 -38.84 -96.85 51.19
CA THR A 10 -39.36 -95.98 50.13
C THR A 10 -40.89 -95.89 50.21
N GLU A 11 -41.57 -97.00 50.52
CA GLU A 11 -43.03 -97.02 50.72
C GLU A 11 -43.48 -96.21 51.95
N ASN A 12 -42.83 -96.32 53.11
CA ASN A 12 -43.20 -95.51 54.28
C ASN A 12 -42.82 -94.03 54.12
N ILE A 13 -41.73 -93.72 53.42
CA ILE A 13 -41.39 -92.34 53.07
C ILE A 13 -42.42 -91.78 52.07
N GLN A 14 -42.89 -92.59 51.13
CA GLN A 14 -43.92 -92.21 50.14
C GLN A 14 -45.31 -92.08 50.79
N LEU A 15 -45.65 -92.94 51.74
CA LEU A 15 -46.83 -92.80 52.60
C LEU A 15 -46.73 -91.54 53.47
N LEU A 16 -45.57 -91.26 54.06
CA LEU A 16 -45.35 -90.01 54.80
C LEU A 16 -45.53 -88.79 53.89
N LYS A 17 -45.05 -88.85 52.64
CA LYS A 17 -45.28 -87.80 51.64
C LYS A 17 -46.75 -87.67 51.24
N SER A 18 -47.53 -88.75 51.21
CA SER A 18 -48.95 -88.70 50.83
C SER A 18 -49.86 -88.13 51.92
N LEU A 19 -49.44 -88.16 53.19
CA LEU A 19 -50.23 -87.64 54.32
C LEU A 19 -50.19 -86.09 54.41
N PRO A 20 -51.32 -85.44 54.74
CA PRO A 20 -51.38 -83.99 54.94
C PRO A 20 -50.79 -83.61 56.30
N LEU A 21 -49.46 -83.68 56.42
CA LEU A 21 -48.72 -83.42 57.68
C LEU A 21 -47.76 -82.23 57.57
N PHE A 22 -47.60 -81.64 56.38
CA PHE A 22 -46.61 -80.60 56.12
C PHE A 22 -47.26 -79.23 56.01
N LEU A 23 -46.68 -78.26 56.71
CA LEU A 23 -47.17 -76.89 56.72
C LEU A 23 -46.51 -76.09 55.60
N THR A 24 -47.29 -75.59 54.64
CA THR A 24 -46.81 -74.63 53.62
C THR A 24 -46.40 -73.32 54.28
N HIS A 25 -45.66 -72.48 53.55
CA HIS A 25 -45.29 -71.15 54.04
C HIS A 25 -46.52 -70.27 54.37
N THR A 26 -47.63 -70.43 53.64
CA THR A 26 -48.93 -69.78 53.88
C THR A 26 -49.69 -70.33 55.10
N GLY A 27 -49.18 -71.38 55.77
CA GLY A 27 -49.82 -71.98 56.94
C GLY A 27 -50.90 -73.02 56.62
N LYS A 28 -51.03 -73.46 55.37
CA LYS A 28 -51.93 -74.54 54.96
C LYS A 28 -51.25 -75.89 55.18
N VAL A 29 -51.96 -76.87 55.72
CA VAL A 29 -51.46 -78.24 55.85
C VAL A 29 -51.69 -78.99 54.52
N THR A 30 -50.66 -79.65 53.99
CA THR A 30 -50.69 -80.28 52.67
C THR A 30 -49.91 -81.59 52.62
N SER A 31 -50.20 -82.39 51.58
CA SER A 31 -49.46 -83.59 51.19
C SER A 31 -48.35 -83.20 50.21
N LEU A 32 -47.21 -83.89 50.26
CA LEU A 32 -46.07 -83.68 49.38
C LEU A 32 -46.10 -84.53 48.11
N GLU A 33 -47.00 -85.51 48.02
CA GLU A 33 -47.08 -86.43 46.86
C GLU A 33 -47.43 -85.70 45.56
N GLN A 34 -48.21 -84.63 45.65
CA GLN A 34 -48.70 -83.86 44.51
C GLN A 34 -47.70 -82.86 43.91
N PHE A 35 -46.48 -82.75 44.46
CA PHE A 35 -45.47 -81.78 44.02
C PHE A 35 -44.19 -82.46 43.56
N SER A 36 -43.68 -82.13 42.37
CA SER A 36 -42.40 -82.69 41.90
C SER A 36 -41.18 -82.18 42.67
N LYS A 37 -41.26 -80.99 43.27
CA LYS A 37 -40.18 -80.40 44.09
C LYS A 37 -40.73 -79.84 45.40
N VAL A 38 -40.05 -80.13 46.50
CA VAL A 38 -40.43 -79.63 47.84
C VAL A 38 -39.20 -79.02 48.50
N VAL A 39 -39.36 -77.80 49.02
CA VAL A 39 -38.26 -76.99 49.52
C VAL A 39 -38.69 -76.29 50.81
N ILE A 40 -37.81 -76.22 51.79
CA ILE A 40 -38.05 -75.41 52.99
C ILE A 40 -37.49 -74.02 52.79
N ILE A 41 -38.30 -72.99 53.04
CA ILE A 41 -37.83 -71.60 52.94
C ILE A 41 -36.76 -71.36 54.03
N PRO A 42 -35.55 -70.89 53.65
CA PRO A 42 -34.52 -70.44 54.59
C PRO A 42 -35.03 -69.35 55.57
N TYR A 43 -34.38 -69.22 56.73
CA TYR A 43 -34.82 -68.26 57.74
C TYR A 43 -34.62 -66.82 57.22
N SER A 44 -35.55 -65.91 57.52
CA SER A 44 -35.52 -64.50 57.10
C SER A 44 -35.71 -64.20 55.61
N ILE A 45 -35.88 -65.19 54.72
CA ILE A 45 -36.25 -64.90 53.32
C ILE A 45 -37.68 -64.33 53.29
N PRO A 46 -37.93 -63.23 52.54
CA PRO A 46 -39.28 -62.69 52.33
C PRO A 46 -40.19 -63.77 51.74
N VAL A 47 -41.41 -63.85 52.25
CA VAL A 47 -42.41 -64.82 51.77
C VAL A 47 -43.46 -64.18 50.87
N ASP A 48 -43.44 -62.86 50.75
CA ASP A 48 -44.40 -62.07 50.00
C ASP A 48 -44.37 -62.44 48.50
N GLY A 49 -45.51 -62.83 47.93
CA GLY A 49 -45.64 -63.23 46.52
C GLY A 49 -45.18 -64.64 46.17
N LEU A 50 -44.63 -65.42 47.12
CA LEU A 50 -44.19 -66.80 46.85
C LEU A 50 -45.35 -67.79 46.66
N ASP A 51 -46.53 -67.49 47.20
CA ASP A 51 -47.75 -68.28 47.02
C ASP A 51 -48.31 -68.17 45.61
N GLU A 52 -48.32 -66.97 45.04
CA GLU A 52 -48.67 -66.75 43.63
C GLU A 52 -47.61 -67.34 42.69
N TRP A 53 -46.33 -67.17 43.01
CA TRP A 53 -45.23 -67.77 42.24
C TRP A 53 -45.34 -69.31 42.18
N MET A 54 -45.74 -69.93 43.31
CA MET A 54 -46.00 -71.36 43.41
C MET A 54 -47.17 -71.84 42.52
N LEU A 55 -48.17 -71.02 42.21
CA LEU A 55 -49.28 -71.44 41.33
C LEU A 55 -48.81 -71.77 39.91
N HIS A 56 -47.74 -71.12 39.48
CA HIS A 56 -47.19 -71.27 38.14
C HIS A 56 -46.08 -72.33 38.05
N GLN A 57 -45.70 -72.94 39.18
CA GLN A 57 -44.58 -73.88 39.28
C GLN A 57 -44.99 -75.13 40.07
N ASP A 58 -44.51 -76.29 39.66
CA ASP A 58 -44.73 -77.53 40.40
C ASP A 58 -43.73 -77.66 41.58
N VAL A 59 -43.77 -76.69 42.50
CA VAL A 59 -42.87 -76.57 43.66
C VAL A 59 -43.69 -76.23 44.90
N CYS A 60 -43.44 -76.94 46.01
CA CYS A 60 -44.02 -76.62 47.31
C CYS A 60 -43.00 -75.99 48.26
N PHE A 61 -43.25 -74.74 48.67
CA PHE A 61 -42.48 -74.09 49.73
C PHE A 61 -43.09 -74.36 51.10
N LEU A 62 -42.35 -75.09 51.94
CA LEU A 62 -42.73 -75.44 53.32
C LEU A 62 -42.24 -74.40 54.32
N LYS A 63 -43.05 -74.17 55.36
CA LYS A 63 -42.66 -73.35 56.52
C LYS A 63 -41.60 -74.09 57.34
N ARG A 64 -40.50 -73.40 57.63
CA ARG A 64 -39.44 -73.97 58.49
C ARG A 64 -39.92 -74.12 59.93
N ILE A 65 -40.01 -75.36 60.40
CA ILE A 65 -40.27 -75.71 61.80
C ILE A 65 -39.06 -76.46 62.35
N ASN A 66 -38.25 -75.80 63.17
CA ASN A 66 -36.96 -76.35 63.64
C ASN A 66 -37.12 -77.70 64.39
N LYS A 67 -38.23 -77.88 65.11
CA LYS A 67 -38.59 -79.12 65.80
C LYS A 67 -38.81 -80.31 64.85
N LEU A 68 -39.10 -80.07 63.56
CA LEU A 68 -39.39 -81.09 62.54
C LEU A 68 -38.21 -81.36 61.58
N SER A 69 -37.02 -80.82 61.87
CA SER A 69 -35.84 -80.96 61.01
C SER A 69 -35.43 -82.41 60.71
N LYS A 70 -35.61 -83.34 61.67
CA LYS A 70 -35.38 -84.78 61.45
C LYS A 70 -36.35 -85.38 60.44
N LEU A 71 -37.64 -85.02 60.54
CA LEU A 71 -38.69 -85.46 59.62
C LEU A 71 -38.42 -84.94 58.20
N HIS A 72 -38.05 -83.67 58.06
CA HIS A 72 -37.73 -83.08 56.77
C HIS A 72 -36.53 -83.76 56.08
N LYS A 73 -35.49 -84.13 56.84
CA LYS A 73 -34.36 -84.92 56.33
C LYS A 73 -34.77 -86.33 55.89
N MET A 74 -35.63 -87.00 56.65
CA MET A 74 -36.14 -88.35 56.30
C MET A 74 -36.97 -88.36 55.01
N VAL A 75 -37.65 -87.26 54.71
CA VAL A 75 -38.52 -87.12 53.52
C VAL A 75 -37.76 -86.54 52.31
N ALA A 76 -36.45 -86.34 52.44
CA ALA A 76 -35.56 -85.75 51.43
C ALA A 76 -36.01 -84.37 50.94
N VAL A 77 -36.47 -83.52 51.86
CA VAL A 77 -36.80 -82.12 51.56
C VAL A 77 -35.53 -81.27 51.63
N ASP A 78 -35.19 -80.62 50.53
CA ASP A 78 -33.96 -79.82 50.42
C ASP A 78 -34.04 -78.57 51.32
N CYS A 79 -33.13 -78.48 52.29
CA CYS A 79 -32.83 -77.25 53.02
C CYS A 79 -31.69 -76.53 52.29
N LYS A 80 -32.02 -75.50 51.51
CA LYS A 80 -31.03 -74.72 50.76
C LYS A 80 -30.47 -73.57 51.58
N THR A 81 -29.27 -73.08 51.23
CA THR A 81 -28.81 -71.77 51.72
C THR A 81 -29.64 -70.64 51.09
N HIS A 82 -29.41 -69.40 51.52
CA HIS A 82 -30.14 -68.26 50.96
C HIS A 82 -29.79 -68.07 49.48
N GLU A 83 -28.51 -68.18 49.15
CA GLU A 83 -27.97 -68.12 47.79
C GLU A 83 -28.52 -69.24 46.91
N GLU A 84 -28.49 -70.48 47.40
CA GLU A 84 -28.99 -71.65 46.66
C GLU A 84 -30.51 -71.60 46.42
N PHE A 85 -31.27 -71.07 47.38
CA PHE A 85 -32.72 -70.88 47.25
C PHE A 85 -33.04 -69.91 46.12
N TYR A 86 -32.43 -68.72 46.12
CA TYR A 86 -32.64 -67.71 45.09
C TYR A 86 -32.16 -68.21 43.71
N CYS A 87 -30.97 -68.82 43.62
CA CYS A 87 -30.44 -69.34 42.36
C CYS A 87 -31.27 -70.48 41.75
N SER A 88 -31.83 -71.36 42.59
CA SER A 88 -32.51 -72.56 42.10
C SER A 88 -33.96 -72.32 41.71
N TYR A 89 -34.63 -71.38 42.38
CA TYR A 89 -36.08 -71.24 42.30
C TYR A 89 -36.49 -69.85 41.84
N ILE A 90 -36.10 -68.80 42.57
CA ILE A 90 -36.67 -67.47 42.34
C ILE A 90 -36.07 -66.78 41.11
N ILE A 91 -34.75 -66.60 41.04
CA ILE A 91 -34.08 -65.84 39.97
C ILE A 91 -34.38 -66.39 38.56
N PRO A 92 -34.35 -67.71 38.28
CA PRO A 92 -34.59 -68.24 36.94
C PRO A 92 -35.98 -67.93 36.37
N LYS A 93 -36.96 -67.64 37.23
CA LYS A 93 -38.34 -67.31 36.86
C LYS A 93 -38.83 -66.12 37.68
N PHE A 94 -38.00 -65.09 37.75
CA PHE A 94 -38.26 -63.91 38.58
C PHE A 94 -39.54 -63.18 38.17
N SER A 95 -39.85 -63.15 36.87
CA SER A 95 -41.07 -62.55 36.29
C SER A 95 -42.40 -63.21 36.68
N LEU A 96 -42.37 -64.32 37.42
CA LEU A 96 -43.57 -64.94 38.00
C LEU A 96 -43.89 -64.38 39.39
N LEU A 97 -43.02 -63.57 39.98
CA LEU A 97 -43.35 -62.84 41.21
C LEU A 97 -44.33 -61.70 40.87
N PRO A 98 -45.27 -61.38 41.77
CA PRO A 98 -46.10 -60.19 41.62
C PRO A 98 -45.26 -58.90 41.71
N GLU A 99 -45.54 -57.93 40.85
CA GLU A 99 -44.79 -56.66 40.74
C GLU A 99 -44.69 -55.92 42.09
N GLU A 100 -45.70 -56.05 42.96
CA GLU A 100 -45.71 -55.46 44.30
C GLU A 100 -44.66 -56.02 45.28
N TYR A 101 -44.15 -57.24 45.05
CA TYR A 101 -43.22 -57.92 45.96
C TYR A 101 -41.82 -58.15 45.40
N GLU A 102 -41.60 -57.93 44.10
CA GLU A 102 -40.29 -58.07 43.45
C GLU A 102 -39.20 -57.23 44.12
N LEU A 103 -39.51 -55.96 44.41
CA LEU A 103 -38.57 -55.05 45.05
C LEU A 103 -38.19 -55.53 46.46
N THR A 104 -39.10 -56.19 47.18
CA THR A 104 -38.84 -56.77 48.50
C THR A 104 -37.80 -57.88 48.40
N HIS A 105 -37.94 -58.77 47.42
CA HIS A 105 -36.96 -59.82 47.15
C HIS A 105 -35.62 -59.25 46.68
N LEU A 106 -35.61 -58.26 45.77
CA LEU A 106 -34.37 -57.63 45.30
C LEU A 106 -33.63 -56.89 46.42
N LYS A 107 -34.35 -56.16 47.28
CA LYS A 107 -33.77 -55.52 48.47
C LYS A 107 -33.15 -56.56 49.39
N TYR A 108 -33.83 -57.67 49.63
CA TYR A 108 -33.29 -58.75 50.45
C TYR A 108 -32.04 -59.36 49.84
N ILE A 109 -32.02 -59.58 48.52
CA ILE A 109 -30.83 -60.07 47.84
C ILE A 109 -29.67 -59.08 48.01
N ARG A 110 -29.90 -57.79 47.74
CA ARG A 110 -28.90 -56.73 47.88
C ARG A 110 -28.37 -56.61 49.31
N ASP A 111 -29.27 -56.53 50.28
CA ASP A 111 -28.96 -56.12 51.65
C ASP A 111 -28.63 -57.29 52.58
N SER A 112 -29.02 -58.52 52.24
CA SER A 112 -28.86 -59.70 53.11
C SER A 112 -28.15 -60.88 52.44
N VAL A 113 -28.29 -61.08 51.14
CA VAL A 113 -27.63 -62.20 50.42
C VAL A 113 -26.26 -61.79 49.89
N LEU A 114 -26.13 -60.58 49.34
CA LEU A 114 -24.91 -60.06 48.72
C LEU A 114 -24.07 -59.18 49.67
N ILE A 115 -23.96 -59.57 50.94
CA ILE A 115 -23.04 -58.95 51.89
C ILE A 115 -21.65 -59.56 51.73
N LYS A 116 -20.63 -58.72 51.50
CA LYS A 116 -19.23 -59.19 51.37
C LYS A 116 -18.75 -59.83 52.68
N GLN A 117 -18.07 -60.97 52.56
CA GLN A 117 -17.33 -61.60 53.66
C GLN A 117 -15.86 -61.27 53.50
N CYS A 118 -15.25 -60.56 54.47
CA CYS A 118 -13.85 -60.13 54.42
C CYS A 118 -13.49 -59.48 53.06
N GLU A 119 -14.31 -58.52 52.62
CA GLU A 119 -14.14 -57.73 51.39
C GLU A 119 -14.34 -58.49 50.05
N ALA A 120 -14.64 -59.78 50.08
CA ALA A 120 -14.90 -60.59 48.88
C ALA A 120 -16.29 -61.27 48.87
N TYR A 121 -16.77 -61.59 47.67
CA TYR A 121 -17.97 -62.42 47.49
C TYR A 121 -17.60 -63.90 47.50
N THR A 122 -18.40 -64.72 48.19
CA THR A 122 -18.28 -66.19 48.16
C THR A 122 -18.59 -66.76 46.77
N LYS A 123 -18.28 -68.04 46.53
CA LYS A 123 -18.56 -68.70 45.25
C LYS A 123 -20.07 -68.74 44.97
N GLU A 124 -20.86 -68.95 46.01
CA GLU A 124 -22.32 -69.01 45.98
C GLU A 124 -22.89 -67.61 45.67
N GLN A 125 -22.38 -66.56 46.32
CA GLN A 125 -22.77 -65.17 46.02
C GLN A 125 -22.40 -64.74 44.59
N LYS A 126 -21.22 -65.14 44.09
CA LYS A 126 -20.84 -64.91 42.67
C LYS A 126 -21.80 -65.61 41.71
N THR A 127 -22.32 -66.78 42.09
CA THR A 127 -23.33 -67.49 41.30
C THR A 127 -24.64 -66.71 41.27
N VAL A 128 -25.10 -66.19 42.42
CA VAL A 128 -26.28 -65.30 42.52
C VAL A 128 -26.12 -64.08 41.62
N ILE A 129 -24.99 -63.36 41.72
CA ILE A 129 -24.68 -62.19 40.89
C ILE A 129 -24.78 -62.55 39.39
N SER A 130 -24.17 -63.66 38.99
CA SER A 130 -24.16 -64.09 37.58
C SER A 130 -25.55 -64.47 37.03
N MET A 131 -26.43 -64.99 37.89
CA MET A 131 -27.80 -65.34 37.51
C MET A 131 -28.69 -64.10 37.41
N ILE A 132 -28.58 -63.18 38.38
CA ILE A 132 -29.35 -61.93 38.37
C ILE A 132 -28.91 -61.04 37.20
N ALA A 133 -27.61 -61.00 36.88
CA ALA A 133 -27.11 -60.24 35.74
C ALA A 133 -27.70 -60.68 34.38
N LYS A 134 -28.16 -61.94 34.28
CA LYS A 134 -28.83 -62.51 33.10
C LYS A 134 -30.36 -62.51 33.21
N CYS A 135 -30.90 -62.08 34.36
CA CYS A 135 -32.33 -62.08 34.63
C CYS A 135 -32.96 -60.76 34.20
N ASP A 136 -34.12 -60.85 33.57
CA ASP A 136 -34.94 -59.69 33.27
C ASP A 136 -35.81 -59.35 34.50
N PHE A 137 -35.29 -58.51 35.40
CA PHE A 137 -35.94 -58.16 36.67
C PHE A 137 -36.41 -56.70 36.75
N ILE A 138 -36.20 -55.91 35.70
CA ILE A 138 -36.57 -54.50 35.66
C ILE A 138 -37.81 -54.33 34.78
N SER A 139 -38.93 -53.96 35.39
CA SER A 139 -40.20 -53.66 34.70
C SER A 139 -40.08 -52.32 33.93
N VAL A 140 -40.28 -52.34 32.60
CA VAL A 140 -40.38 -51.14 31.75
C VAL A 140 -41.57 -51.27 30.80
N GLY A 141 -42.64 -50.52 31.05
CA GLY A 141 -43.85 -50.54 30.23
C GLY A 141 -44.56 -51.90 30.31
N HIS A 142 -44.62 -52.64 29.20
CA HIS A 142 -45.23 -53.99 29.12
C HIS A 142 -44.21 -55.14 29.10
N GLY A 143 -42.94 -54.88 29.39
CA GLY A 143 -41.87 -55.88 29.27
C GLY A 143 -40.82 -55.79 30.38
N TRP A 144 -40.00 -56.82 30.45
CA TRP A 144 -38.90 -56.97 31.41
C TRP A 144 -37.56 -56.77 30.72
N LYS A 145 -36.62 -56.15 31.42
CA LYS A 145 -35.23 -55.97 30.95
C LYS A 145 -34.23 -56.36 32.03
N LYS A 146 -33.04 -56.72 31.59
CA LYS A 146 -31.87 -56.94 32.45
C LYS A 146 -31.15 -55.63 32.74
N ALA A 147 -30.36 -55.60 33.81
CA ALA A 147 -29.59 -54.40 34.19
C ALA A 147 -28.62 -53.93 33.09
N SER A 148 -28.03 -54.85 32.31
CA SER A 148 -27.09 -54.55 31.22
C SER A 148 -27.72 -53.85 30.00
N ASP A 149 -29.05 -53.74 29.94
CA ASP A 149 -29.72 -52.96 28.90
C ASP A 149 -29.74 -51.45 29.21
N PHE A 150 -29.28 -51.04 30.40
CA PHE A 150 -29.32 -49.65 30.86
C PHE A 150 -27.92 -49.08 31.13
N PHE A 151 -27.80 -47.77 30.93
CA PHE A 151 -26.63 -46.98 31.32
C PHE A 151 -26.79 -46.41 32.73
N SER A 152 -25.66 -46.28 33.42
CA SER A 152 -25.60 -45.61 34.71
C SER A 152 -26.00 -44.12 34.56
N PRO A 153 -26.97 -43.63 35.34
CA PRO A 153 -27.33 -42.22 35.35
C PRO A 153 -26.30 -41.37 36.10
N PHE A 154 -25.17 -41.92 36.57
CA PHE A 154 -24.13 -41.20 37.31
C PHE A 154 -22.87 -40.93 36.49
N VAL A 155 -22.92 -41.20 35.18
CA VAL A 155 -21.82 -40.93 34.24
C VAL A 155 -22.25 -39.81 33.29
N ASP A 156 -21.54 -38.68 33.34
CA ASP A 156 -21.90 -37.45 32.62
C ASP A 156 -22.01 -37.65 31.10
N VAL A 157 -21.15 -38.50 30.53
CA VAL A 157 -21.18 -38.85 29.09
C VAL A 157 -22.50 -39.52 28.74
N PHE A 158 -22.96 -40.51 29.52
CA PHE A 158 -24.23 -41.18 29.24
C PHE A 158 -25.39 -40.22 29.39
N GLN A 159 -25.45 -39.44 30.49
CA GLN A 159 -26.49 -38.43 30.70
C GLN A 159 -26.62 -37.45 29.53
N THR A 160 -25.49 -37.10 28.91
CA THR A 160 -25.43 -36.11 27.84
C THR A 160 -25.73 -36.71 26.46
N MET A 161 -25.34 -37.95 26.20
CA MET A 161 -25.44 -38.58 24.87
C MET A 161 -26.64 -39.49 24.69
N CYS A 162 -27.17 -40.06 25.77
CA CYS A 162 -28.24 -41.04 25.71
C CYS A 162 -29.60 -40.41 26.02
N GLU A 163 -30.65 -40.93 25.37
CA GLU A 163 -32.02 -40.55 25.68
C GLU A 163 -32.49 -41.14 27.03
N ASP A 164 -33.50 -40.51 27.65
CA ASP A 164 -33.95 -40.84 29.00
C ASP A 164 -34.37 -42.32 29.19
N TYR A 165 -34.93 -42.94 28.14
CA TYR A 165 -35.37 -44.34 28.16
C TYR A 165 -34.22 -45.37 28.24
N LYS A 166 -32.97 -44.93 28.02
CA LYS A 166 -31.76 -45.78 28.15
C LYS A 166 -31.26 -45.89 29.59
N PHE A 167 -31.85 -45.14 30.53
CA PHE A 167 -31.56 -45.22 31.95
C PHE A 167 -32.60 -46.07 32.68
N PRO A 168 -32.23 -46.69 33.82
CA PRO A 168 -33.18 -47.52 34.55
C PRO A 168 -34.28 -46.66 35.19
N PRO A 169 -35.52 -47.17 35.35
CA PRO A 169 -36.60 -46.46 36.02
C PRO A 169 -36.37 -46.40 37.55
N PRO A 170 -37.04 -45.49 38.29
CA PRO A 170 -37.08 -45.54 39.75
C PRO A 170 -37.63 -46.89 40.24
N PRO A 171 -37.09 -47.47 41.33
CA PRO A 171 -36.06 -46.93 42.22
C PRO A 171 -34.62 -47.19 41.77
N PHE A 172 -34.39 -47.98 40.73
CA PHE A 172 -33.05 -48.39 40.27
C PHE A 172 -32.19 -47.24 39.74
N ARG A 173 -32.83 -46.11 39.41
CA ARG A 173 -32.17 -44.85 39.03
C ARG A 173 -31.50 -44.12 40.22
N ASN A 174 -31.89 -44.45 41.45
CA ASN A 174 -31.46 -43.73 42.64
C ASN A 174 -30.10 -44.21 43.13
N GLY A 175 -29.37 -43.35 43.84
CA GLY A 175 -28.03 -43.64 44.36
C GLY A 175 -27.93 -44.92 45.20
N ASP A 176 -28.97 -45.25 45.95
CA ASP A 176 -29.03 -46.44 46.81
C ASP A 176 -28.94 -47.77 46.05
N TRP A 177 -29.19 -47.75 44.73
CA TRP A 177 -29.15 -48.94 43.88
C TRP A 177 -27.91 -49.00 42.98
N THR A 178 -27.09 -47.95 42.93
CA THR A 178 -25.96 -47.83 41.99
C THR A 178 -24.98 -49.00 42.10
N ASP A 179 -24.55 -49.33 43.31
CA ASP A 179 -23.56 -50.40 43.54
C ASP A 179 -24.13 -51.76 43.16
N PHE A 180 -25.39 -52.02 43.52
CA PHE A 180 -26.08 -53.26 43.16
C PHE A 180 -26.26 -53.37 41.64
N MET A 181 -26.76 -52.32 41.00
CA MET A 181 -27.01 -52.29 39.56
C MET A 181 -25.71 -52.45 38.77
N THR A 182 -24.63 -51.79 39.20
CA THR A 182 -23.29 -51.94 38.61
C THR A 182 -22.78 -53.38 38.79
N LEU A 183 -22.95 -53.96 39.99
CA LEU A 183 -22.55 -55.34 40.28
C LEU A 183 -23.25 -56.37 39.40
N VAL A 184 -24.53 -56.15 39.08
CA VAL A 184 -25.34 -57.06 38.24
C VAL A 184 -25.34 -56.66 36.76
N GLY A 185 -24.43 -55.78 36.33
CA GLY A 185 -24.09 -55.58 34.92
C GLY A 185 -24.66 -54.33 34.25
N MET A 186 -25.21 -53.36 34.98
CA MET A 186 -25.50 -52.02 34.44
C MET A 186 -24.23 -51.40 33.88
N VAL A 187 -24.33 -50.76 32.71
CA VAL A 187 -23.17 -50.16 32.05
C VAL A 187 -22.76 -48.89 32.80
N SER A 188 -21.70 -48.99 33.61
CA SER A 188 -21.22 -47.92 34.50
C SER A 188 -19.92 -47.24 34.06
N ALA A 189 -19.31 -47.72 32.98
CA ALA A 189 -18.10 -47.15 32.39
C ALA A 189 -18.27 -47.03 30.88
N VAL A 190 -17.77 -45.94 30.30
CA VAL A 190 -17.76 -45.75 28.85
C VAL A 190 -16.67 -46.63 28.26
N THR A 191 -17.07 -47.58 27.42
CA THR A 191 -16.11 -48.40 26.67
C THR A 191 -15.56 -47.62 25.48
N THR A 192 -14.40 -48.04 25.01
CA THR A 192 -13.73 -47.53 23.82
C THR A 192 -14.63 -47.47 22.59
N ASP A 193 -15.38 -48.54 22.30
CA ASP A 193 -16.30 -48.60 21.16
C ASP A 193 -17.49 -47.64 21.32
N GLN A 194 -18.05 -47.56 22.55
CA GLN A 194 -19.13 -46.62 22.84
C GLN A 194 -18.69 -45.17 22.66
N PHE A 195 -17.46 -44.84 23.09
CA PHE A 195 -16.90 -43.51 22.86
C PHE A 195 -16.84 -43.18 21.37
N CYS A 196 -16.34 -44.10 20.55
CA CYS A 196 -16.26 -43.91 19.10
C CYS A 196 -17.64 -43.73 18.47
N ILE A 197 -18.63 -44.53 18.89
CA ILE A 197 -20.03 -44.41 18.43
C ILE A 197 -20.60 -43.03 18.78
N PHE A 198 -20.43 -42.56 20.01
CA PHE A 198 -20.93 -41.24 20.41
C PHE A 198 -20.27 -40.10 19.61
N ALA A 199 -18.96 -40.21 19.33
CA ALA A 199 -18.26 -39.24 18.50
C ALA A 199 -18.75 -39.26 17.03
N GLU A 200 -18.97 -40.44 16.46
CA GLU A 200 -19.50 -40.62 15.10
C GLU A 200 -20.95 -40.11 14.97
N ASP A 201 -21.81 -40.43 15.94
CA ASP A 201 -23.19 -39.94 16.01
C ASP A 201 -23.22 -38.40 16.08
N LEU A 202 -22.37 -37.81 16.91
CA LEU A 202 -22.26 -36.35 17.02
C LEU A 202 -21.76 -35.73 15.72
N SER A 203 -20.81 -36.36 15.03
CA SER A 203 -20.37 -35.95 13.69
C SER A 203 -21.54 -35.96 12.69
N GLY A 204 -22.39 -36.98 12.72
CA GLY A 204 -23.60 -37.08 11.88
C GLY A 204 -24.65 -35.99 12.20
N LEU A 205 -24.82 -35.64 13.47
CA LEU A 205 -25.72 -34.55 13.89
C LEU A 205 -25.26 -33.20 13.35
N TYR A 206 -23.95 -32.91 13.43
CA TYR A 206 -23.37 -31.72 12.83
C TYR A 206 -23.56 -31.66 11.31
N GLN A 207 -23.32 -32.77 10.59
CA GLN A 207 -23.50 -32.84 9.13
C GLN A 207 -24.96 -32.62 8.70
N THR A 208 -25.92 -33.12 9.48
CA THR A 208 -27.35 -32.99 9.17
C THR A 208 -27.98 -31.69 9.69
N SER A 209 -27.19 -30.82 10.36
CA SER A 209 -27.68 -29.60 11.02
C SER A 209 -28.86 -29.86 11.96
N LYS A 210 -28.89 -31.04 12.58
CA LYS A 210 -29.93 -31.45 13.54
C LYS A 210 -29.43 -31.18 14.95
N GLY A 211 -29.95 -30.13 15.56
CA GLY A 211 -29.64 -29.74 16.95
C GLY A 211 -29.27 -28.26 17.07
N LEU A 212 -29.35 -27.73 18.29
CA LEU A 212 -28.88 -26.38 18.59
C LEU A 212 -27.34 -26.37 18.65
N PRO A 213 -26.65 -25.41 18.01
CA PRO A 213 -25.18 -25.35 18.01
C PRO A 213 -24.55 -25.43 19.41
N ASP A 214 -25.13 -24.73 20.39
CA ASP A 214 -24.65 -24.71 21.77
C ASP A 214 -24.79 -26.07 22.46
N GLU A 215 -25.85 -26.82 22.14
CA GLU A 215 -26.07 -28.17 22.69
C GLU A 215 -25.05 -29.16 22.12
N LEU A 216 -24.78 -29.09 20.81
CA LEU A 216 -23.78 -29.93 20.16
C LEU A 216 -22.36 -29.60 20.66
N ALA A 217 -22.07 -28.31 20.88
CA ALA A 217 -20.80 -27.88 21.46
C ALA A 217 -20.63 -28.43 22.89
N ARG A 218 -21.68 -28.37 23.73
CA ARG A 218 -21.67 -28.96 25.08
C ARG A 218 -21.45 -30.48 25.05
N LYS A 219 -22.11 -31.19 24.13
CA LYS A 219 -21.91 -32.64 23.91
C LYS A 219 -20.45 -32.95 23.54
N SER A 220 -19.88 -32.17 22.64
CA SER A 220 -18.48 -32.29 22.22
C SER A 220 -17.51 -32.07 23.37
N GLN A 221 -17.76 -31.02 24.18
CA GLN A 221 -16.94 -30.69 25.34
C GLN A 221 -16.88 -31.84 26.35
N ILE A 222 -18.03 -32.44 26.69
CA ILE A 222 -18.08 -33.54 27.66
C ILE A 222 -17.33 -34.79 27.16
N LEU A 223 -17.37 -35.08 25.86
CA LEU A 223 -16.55 -36.16 25.29
C LEU A 223 -15.06 -35.86 25.38
N CYS A 224 -14.64 -34.62 25.06
CA CYS A 224 -13.24 -34.22 25.18
C CYS A 224 -12.74 -34.32 26.63
N GLU A 225 -13.51 -33.78 27.58
CA GLU A 225 -13.18 -33.87 29.02
C GLU A 225 -13.06 -35.32 29.48
N HIS A 226 -13.99 -36.19 29.07
CA HIS A 226 -13.93 -37.61 29.41
C HIS A 226 -12.68 -38.29 28.83
N LEU A 227 -12.36 -38.01 27.55
CA LEU A 227 -11.16 -38.54 26.88
C LEU A 227 -9.88 -38.14 27.61
N PHE A 228 -9.81 -36.90 28.12
CA PHE A 228 -8.62 -36.39 28.82
C PHE A 228 -8.49 -36.96 30.23
N SER A 229 -9.61 -37.11 30.96
CA SER A 229 -9.63 -37.64 32.32
C SER A 229 -9.45 -39.15 32.41
N HIS A 230 -9.85 -39.91 31.39
CA HIS A 230 -9.87 -41.39 31.41
C HIS A 230 -9.03 -42.02 30.29
N HIS A 231 -7.91 -41.38 29.91
CA HIS A 231 -7.03 -41.81 28.83
C HIS A 231 -6.38 -43.20 29.04
N THR A 232 -6.31 -43.69 30.27
CA THR A 232 -5.80 -45.04 30.60
C THR A 232 -6.68 -46.17 30.05
N LEU A 233 -7.91 -45.86 29.62
CA LEU A 233 -8.84 -46.80 29.00
C LEU A 233 -8.70 -46.89 27.47
N MET A 234 -7.91 -46.00 26.85
CA MET A 234 -7.84 -45.87 25.39
C MET A 234 -6.49 -46.39 24.87
N GLU A 235 -6.55 -47.44 24.06
CA GLU A 235 -5.38 -47.97 23.34
C GLU A 235 -4.95 -47.01 22.22
N GLU A 236 -3.70 -47.13 21.76
CA GLU A 236 -3.14 -46.30 20.68
C GLU A 236 -4.00 -46.34 19.39
N SER A 237 -4.55 -47.51 19.07
CA SER A 237 -5.45 -47.75 17.93
C SER A 237 -6.71 -46.87 17.99
N VAL A 238 -7.18 -46.54 19.19
CA VAL A 238 -8.40 -45.79 19.45
C VAL A 238 -8.15 -44.31 19.31
N PHE A 239 -7.04 -43.82 19.86
CA PHE A 239 -6.63 -42.43 19.65
C PHE A 239 -6.49 -42.10 18.17
N ARG A 240 -5.93 -43.01 17.37
CA ARG A 240 -5.86 -42.86 15.91
C ARG A 240 -7.22 -42.86 15.22
N ARG A 241 -8.20 -43.61 15.73
CA ARG A 241 -9.57 -43.58 15.18
C ARG A 241 -10.25 -42.27 15.54
N VAL A 242 -10.24 -41.89 16.82
CA VAL A 242 -10.87 -40.69 17.36
C VAL A 242 -10.26 -39.42 16.76
N SER A 243 -8.96 -39.41 16.50
CA SER A 243 -8.27 -38.24 15.94
C SER A 243 -8.83 -37.78 14.60
N CYS A 244 -9.41 -38.68 13.81
CA CYS A 244 -9.99 -38.39 12.50
C CYS A 244 -11.50 -38.09 12.53
N ILE A 245 -12.20 -38.33 13.65
CA ILE A 245 -13.65 -38.11 13.75
C ILE A 245 -13.93 -36.60 13.85
N LYS A 246 -14.77 -36.08 12.96
CA LYS A 246 -15.13 -34.66 12.94
C LYS A 246 -16.32 -34.38 13.85
N PHE A 247 -16.09 -34.34 15.16
CA PHE A 247 -17.14 -34.09 16.15
C PHE A 247 -16.92 -32.84 16.99
N ILE A 248 -15.84 -32.08 16.76
CA ILE A 248 -15.50 -30.87 17.53
C ILE A 248 -16.06 -29.65 16.78
N PRO A 249 -16.69 -28.68 17.45
CA PRO A 249 -17.10 -27.44 16.78
C PRO A 249 -15.88 -26.64 16.29
N ALA A 250 -15.99 -26.01 15.13
CA ALA A 250 -14.95 -25.12 14.62
C ALA A 250 -14.75 -23.92 15.57
N PHE A 251 -13.49 -23.58 15.85
CA PHE A 251 -13.15 -22.39 16.63
C PHE A 251 -13.55 -21.13 15.86
N LYS A 252 -14.18 -20.16 16.53
CA LYS A 252 -14.54 -18.87 15.93
C LYS A 252 -13.48 -17.83 16.25
N VAL A 253 -12.79 -17.36 15.20
CA VAL A 253 -11.82 -16.26 15.31
C VAL A 253 -12.52 -14.93 15.55
N ASP A 254 -11.84 -13.99 16.21
CA ASP A 254 -12.34 -12.62 16.42
C ASP A 254 -12.72 -11.97 15.08
N ASN A 255 -13.84 -11.25 15.06
CA ASN A 255 -14.33 -10.57 13.86
C ASN A 255 -13.27 -9.60 13.28
N SER A 256 -12.47 -8.96 14.14
CA SER A 256 -11.41 -8.03 13.71
C SER A 256 -10.33 -8.70 12.85
N LEU A 257 -9.99 -9.96 13.12
CA LEU A 257 -9.07 -10.75 12.28
C LEU A 257 -9.78 -11.32 11.05
N GLY A 258 -11.04 -11.72 11.20
CA GLY A 258 -11.88 -12.18 10.09
C GLY A 258 -12.15 -11.09 9.04
N ASP A 259 -12.18 -9.83 9.46
CA ASP A 259 -12.33 -8.66 8.58
C ASP A 259 -11.09 -8.45 7.69
N ILE A 260 -9.90 -8.81 8.18
CA ILE A 260 -8.62 -8.75 7.43
C ILE A 260 -8.57 -9.87 6.39
N PHE A 261 -8.82 -11.12 6.82
CA PHE A 261 -8.87 -12.25 5.91
C PHE A 261 -9.81 -13.35 6.45
N PRO A 262 -10.68 -13.95 5.60
CA PRO A 262 -11.58 -15.00 6.02
C PRO A 262 -10.88 -16.20 6.66
N GLN A 263 -11.42 -16.69 7.77
CA GLN A 263 -10.92 -17.91 8.40
C GLN A 263 -11.00 -19.11 7.46
N HIS A 264 -9.97 -19.98 7.48
CA HIS A 264 -9.91 -21.20 6.67
C HIS A 264 -11.10 -22.14 6.91
N GLN A 265 -11.49 -22.26 8.18
CA GLN A 265 -12.53 -23.18 8.62
C GLN A 265 -13.92 -22.60 8.35
N ASN A 266 -14.82 -23.43 7.83
CA ASN A 266 -16.24 -23.13 7.80
C ASN A 266 -16.86 -23.39 9.18
N LEU A 267 -17.36 -22.33 9.83
CA LEU A 267 -17.95 -22.39 11.18
C LEU A 267 -19.17 -23.33 11.29
N THR A 268 -19.78 -23.71 10.18
CA THR A 268 -20.92 -24.65 10.16
C THR A 268 -20.51 -26.11 10.18
N CYS A 269 -19.22 -26.40 9.95
CA CYS A 269 -18.71 -27.77 9.84
C CYS A 269 -17.87 -28.14 11.08
N PRO A 270 -18.02 -29.37 11.61
CA PRO A 270 -17.19 -29.84 12.70
C PRO A 270 -15.79 -30.21 12.19
N ILE A 271 -14.84 -30.21 13.10
CA ILE A 271 -13.43 -30.49 12.88
C ILE A 271 -12.99 -31.71 13.68
N ALA A 272 -11.84 -32.25 13.30
CA ALA A 272 -11.20 -33.38 13.98
C ALA A 272 -9.96 -32.90 14.74
N PHE A 273 -9.41 -33.73 15.63
CA PHE A 273 -8.15 -33.38 16.31
C PHE A 273 -6.96 -33.38 15.34
N SER A 274 -6.94 -34.32 14.40
CA SER A 274 -5.83 -34.52 13.48
C SER A 274 -5.55 -33.28 12.64
N ASN A 275 -4.27 -32.88 12.58
CA ASN A 275 -3.80 -31.70 11.83
C ASN A 275 -4.40 -30.36 12.28
N SER A 276 -4.91 -30.29 13.52
CA SER A 276 -5.39 -29.05 14.12
C SER A 276 -4.36 -28.42 15.05
N LEU A 277 -4.47 -27.11 15.28
CA LEU A 277 -3.60 -26.29 16.11
C LEU A 277 -4.33 -25.80 17.36
N SER A 278 -3.57 -25.48 18.39
CA SER A 278 -4.07 -24.73 19.55
C SER A 278 -4.49 -23.31 19.17
N SER A 279 -5.53 -22.80 19.83
CA SER A 279 -5.97 -21.40 19.79
C SER A 279 -4.86 -20.38 20.04
N LYS A 280 -3.79 -20.76 20.75
CA LYS A 280 -2.61 -19.90 20.96
C LYS A 280 -1.87 -19.51 19.68
N PHE A 281 -2.09 -20.23 18.57
CA PHE A 281 -1.46 -19.97 17.28
C PHE A 281 -2.42 -19.33 16.26
N VAL A 282 -3.56 -18.77 16.72
CA VAL A 282 -4.53 -18.11 15.84
C VAL A 282 -3.83 -17.13 14.90
N ASN A 283 -3.03 -16.21 15.45
CA ASN A 283 -2.33 -15.15 14.71
C ASN A 283 -1.29 -15.65 13.68
N LEU A 284 -0.96 -16.95 13.69
CA LEU A 284 0.00 -17.55 12.77
C LEU A 284 -0.64 -18.40 11.67
N ALA A 285 -1.93 -18.73 11.78
CA ALA A 285 -2.49 -19.80 10.97
C ALA A 285 -4.00 -19.72 10.67
N TRP A 286 -4.74 -18.69 11.11
CA TRP A 286 -6.21 -18.69 10.98
C TRP A 286 -6.73 -18.76 9.54
N THR A 287 -5.92 -18.32 8.56
CA THR A 287 -6.28 -18.37 7.14
C THR A 287 -5.94 -19.70 6.45
N CYS A 288 -5.18 -20.58 7.10
CA CYS A 288 -4.61 -21.77 6.47
C CYS A 288 -4.87 -23.08 7.23
N CYS A 289 -5.07 -23.03 8.55
CA CYS A 289 -5.10 -24.23 9.39
C CYS A 289 -6.39 -24.36 10.19
N GLN A 290 -6.61 -25.58 10.70
CA GLN A 290 -7.68 -25.85 11.64
C GLN A 290 -7.27 -25.47 13.06
N ILE A 291 -8.10 -24.72 13.78
CA ILE A 291 -7.86 -24.29 15.15
C ILE A 291 -8.85 -24.98 16.07
N LEU A 292 -8.36 -25.56 17.17
CA LEU A 292 -9.15 -26.20 18.21
C LEU A 292 -9.64 -25.17 19.23
N PRO A 293 -10.90 -25.29 19.68
CA PRO A 293 -11.35 -24.63 20.91
C PRO A 293 -10.54 -25.06 22.13
N ASP A 294 -10.45 -24.17 23.13
CA ASP A 294 -9.64 -24.41 24.33
C ASP A 294 -10.02 -25.70 25.08
N PHE A 295 -11.32 -26.01 25.18
CA PHE A 295 -11.80 -27.23 25.83
C PHE A 295 -11.40 -28.52 25.08
N ALA A 296 -11.05 -28.43 23.81
CA ALA A 296 -10.65 -29.56 22.98
C ALA A 296 -9.11 -29.71 22.89
N PHE A 297 -8.34 -28.85 23.57
CA PHE A 297 -6.90 -28.97 23.61
C PHE A 297 -6.46 -29.81 24.84
N PRO A 298 -5.88 -31.02 24.65
CA PRO A 298 -5.54 -31.90 25.77
C PRO A 298 -4.42 -31.30 26.64
N PRO A 299 -4.45 -31.46 27.98
CA PRO A 299 -3.39 -30.97 28.86
C PRO A 299 -2.09 -31.80 28.78
N SER A 300 -2.18 -33.06 28.34
CA SER A 300 -1.03 -33.99 28.26
C SER A 300 -0.42 -33.98 26.86
N SER A 301 0.90 -33.78 26.77
CA SER A 301 1.65 -33.83 25.51
C SER A 301 1.59 -35.20 24.83
N TYR A 302 1.52 -36.29 25.61
CA TYR A 302 1.33 -37.63 25.09
C TYR A 302 0.00 -37.75 24.33
N ILE A 303 -1.10 -37.23 24.90
CA ILE A 303 -2.42 -37.28 24.25
C ILE A 303 -2.43 -36.40 22.99
N GLN A 304 -1.77 -35.23 23.02
CA GLN A 304 -1.65 -34.36 21.85
C GLN A 304 -0.98 -35.08 20.67
N GLU A 305 0.11 -35.82 20.93
CA GLU A 305 0.81 -36.61 19.92
C GLU A 305 -0.05 -37.76 19.38
N GLN A 306 -0.71 -38.51 20.26
CA GLN A 306 -1.58 -39.63 19.85
C GLN A 306 -2.80 -39.19 19.04
N LEU A 307 -3.32 -37.99 19.29
CA LEU A 307 -4.42 -37.39 18.53
C LEU A 307 -3.95 -36.68 17.25
N ASN A 308 -2.64 -36.72 16.93
CA ASN A 308 -2.04 -36.02 15.80
C ASN A 308 -2.38 -34.51 15.77
N ILE A 309 -2.41 -33.89 16.95
CA ILE A 309 -2.53 -32.43 17.10
C ILE A 309 -1.17 -31.82 16.84
N LEU A 310 -1.12 -30.78 16.01
CA LEU A 310 0.14 -30.14 15.65
C LEU A 310 0.67 -29.35 16.85
N PRO A 311 1.91 -29.60 17.32
CA PRO A 311 2.49 -28.88 18.46
C PRO A 311 2.76 -27.41 18.14
N GLN A 312 2.96 -27.09 16.86
CA GLN A 312 3.16 -25.76 16.29
C GLN A 312 2.79 -25.75 14.80
N PRO A 313 2.48 -24.59 14.21
CA PRO A 313 2.19 -24.49 12.77
C PRO A 313 3.42 -24.88 11.93
N GLN A 314 3.18 -25.46 10.75
CA GLN A 314 4.27 -25.75 9.83
C GLN A 314 4.74 -24.47 9.14
N LEU A 315 6.03 -24.40 8.82
CA LEU A 315 6.62 -23.22 8.16
C LEU A 315 5.87 -22.86 6.86
N GLN A 316 5.48 -23.85 6.07
CA GLN A 316 4.76 -23.64 4.81
C GLN A 316 3.37 -23.01 5.02
N ASP A 317 2.69 -23.35 6.12
CA ASP A 317 1.38 -22.81 6.46
C ASP A 317 1.52 -21.35 6.90
N VAL A 318 2.53 -21.03 7.73
CA VAL A 318 2.79 -19.66 8.18
C VAL A 318 3.23 -18.77 7.01
N ILE A 319 4.02 -19.28 6.07
CA ILE A 319 4.37 -18.54 4.85
C ILE A 319 3.11 -18.23 4.03
N THR A 320 2.24 -19.23 3.81
CA THR A 320 0.98 -19.05 3.08
C THR A 320 0.05 -18.08 3.80
N HIS A 321 0.01 -18.15 5.13
CA HIS A 321 -0.75 -17.25 5.98
C HIS A 321 -0.26 -15.80 5.85
N THR A 322 1.06 -15.61 5.87
CA THR A 322 1.71 -14.31 5.67
C THR A 322 1.36 -13.73 4.29
N GLU A 323 1.41 -14.54 3.24
CA GLU A 323 1.02 -14.12 1.89
C GLU A 323 -0.43 -13.64 1.84
N ASN A 324 -1.37 -14.42 2.38
CA ASN A 324 -2.79 -14.08 2.40
C ASN A 324 -3.04 -12.74 3.11
N ILE A 325 -2.41 -12.52 4.27
CA ILE A 325 -2.56 -11.28 5.04
C ILE A 325 -1.98 -10.09 4.28
N CYS A 326 -0.71 -10.19 3.84
CA CYS A 326 -0.03 -9.08 3.17
C CYS A 326 -0.74 -8.69 1.87
N GLU A 327 -1.25 -9.67 1.09
CA GLU A 327 -2.01 -9.40 -0.13
C GLU A 327 -3.35 -8.73 0.16
N ALA A 328 -4.09 -9.20 1.15
CA ALA A 328 -5.37 -8.59 1.52
C ALA A 328 -5.22 -7.17 2.05
N LEU A 329 -4.24 -6.95 2.95
CA LEU A 329 -3.96 -5.62 3.49
C LEU A 329 -3.53 -4.64 2.39
N GLN A 330 -2.68 -5.08 1.45
CA GLN A 330 -2.29 -4.26 0.31
C GLN A 330 -3.48 -3.92 -0.61
N PHE A 331 -4.32 -4.92 -0.90
CA PHE A 331 -5.52 -4.73 -1.73
C PHE A 331 -6.48 -3.73 -1.09
N ASP A 332 -6.81 -3.92 0.18
CA ASP A 332 -7.73 -3.05 0.92
C ASP A 332 -7.21 -1.62 1.05
N GLN A 333 -5.90 -1.46 1.26
CA GLN A 333 -5.26 -0.16 1.28
C GLN A 333 -5.44 0.60 -0.04
N SER A 334 -5.24 -0.08 -1.18
CA SER A 334 -5.42 0.54 -2.50
C SER A 334 -6.87 0.97 -2.79
N HIS A 335 -7.83 0.44 -2.03
CA HIS A 335 -9.25 0.76 -2.11
C HIS A 335 -9.74 1.65 -0.94
N GLY A 336 -8.85 2.13 -0.08
CA GLY A 336 -9.16 3.06 1.01
C GLY A 336 -9.79 2.42 2.25
N LYS A 337 -9.65 1.11 2.44
CA LYS A 337 -10.03 0.39 3.67
C LYS A 337 -8.83 0.28 4.60
N TYR A 338 -9.01 0.69 5.86
CA TYR A 338 -7.97 0.70 6.88
C TYR A 338 -8.42 -0.09 8.11
N TYR A 339 -7.47 -0.78 8.73
CA TYR A 339 -7.66 -1.54 9.96
C TYR A 339 -6.96 -0.86 11.14
N ASP A 340 -7.31 -1.29 12.36
CA ASP A 340 -6.58 -0.86 13.55
C ASP A 340 -5.12 -1.35 13.45
N PHE A 341 -4.20 -0.40 13.42
CA PHE A 341 -2.76 -0.64 13.35
C PHE A 341 -2.29 -1.59 14.44
N LYS A 342 -2.84 -1.53 15.65
CA LYS A 342 -2.43 -2.39 16.77
C LYS A 342 -2.71 -3.86 16.51
N ILE A 343 -3.80 -4.16 15.80
CA ILE A 343 -4.19 -5.53 15.47
C ILE A 343 -3.22 -6.09 14.42
N ILE A 344 -2.97 -5.32 13.37
CA ILE A 344 -1.99 -5.68 12.33
C ILE A 344 -0.60 -5.87 12.94
N ASP A 345 -0.14 -4.92 13.76
CA ASP A 345 1.17 -4.96 14.39
C ASP A 345 1.35 -6.19 15.30
N SER A 346 0.32 -6.54 16.07
CA SER A 346 0.33 -7.75 16.92
C SER A 346 0.49 -9.02 16.08
N VAL A 347 -0.30 -9.16 15.02
CA VAL A 347 -0.26 -10.31 14.12
C VAL A 347 1.09 -10.42 13.42
N LEU A 348 1.56 -9.33 12.82
CA LEU A 348 2.83 -9.30 12.08
C LEU A 348 4.02 -9.55 13.01
N THR A 349 3.99 -9.03 14.24
CA THR A 349 5.05 -9.27 15.23
C THR A 349 5.17 -10.77 15.55
N GLU A 350 4.06 -11.47 15.73
CA GLU A 350 4.08 -12.92 15.96
C GLU A 350 4.57 -13.68 14.72
N ILE A 351 4.11 -13.30 13.53
CA ILE A 351 4.54 -13.88 12.25
C ILE A 351 6.06 -13.71 12.09
N TYR A 352 6.58 -12.50 12.23
CA TYR A 352 8.01 -12.22 12.08
C TYR A 352 8.84 -12.98 13.10
N GLN A 353 8.38 -13.06 14.35
CA GLN A 353 9.04 -13.85 15.39
C GLN A 353 9.10 -15.33 15.00
N PHE A 354 8.01 -15.89 14.48
CA PHE A 354 7.97 -17.29 14.04
C PHE A 354 8.90 -17.52 12.84
N LEU A 355 8.83 -16.69 11.80
CA LEU A 355 9.64 -16.79 10.59
C LEU A 355 11.14 -16.62 10.88
N MET A 356 11.50 -15.71 11.80
CA MET A 356 12.88 -15.53 12.25
C MET A 356 13.41 -16.77 13.01
N THR A 357 12.53 -17.44 13.76
CA THR A 357 12.93 -18.60 14.58
C THR A 357 13.03 -19.89 13.76
N HIS A 358 12.10 -20.11 12.83
CA HIS A 358 11.94 -21.39 12.14
C HIS A 358 12.20 -21.36 10.63
N GLY A 359 12.18 -20.17 10.01
CA GLY A 359 12.28 -20.02 8.56
C GLY A 359 13.63 -19.48 8.06
N MET A 360 14.48 -18.96 8.95
CA MET A 360 15.80 -18.48 8.57
C MET A 360 16.62 -19.59 7.92
N GLN A 361 17.33 -19.25 6.84
CA GLN A 361 18.14 -20.18 6.02
C GLN A 361 17.33 -21.21 5.20
N MET A 362 16.00 -21.16 5.22
CA MET A 362 15.17 -21.99 4.34
C MET A 362 14.88 -21.25 3.03
N ASP A 363 15.37 -21.77 1.90
CA ASP A 363 15.20 -21.13 0.58
C ASP A 363 13.73 -20.90 0.23
N VAL A 364 12.83 -21.81 0.65
CA VAL A 364 11.38 -21.71 0.45
C VAL A 364 10.80 -20.42 1.06
N LEU A 365 11.30 -19.99 2.22
CA LEU A 365 10.87 -18.73 2.85
C LEU A 365 11.22 -17.54 1.96
N ARG A 366 12.48 -17.49 1.53
CA ARG A 366 13.00 -16.40 0.72
C ARG A 366 12.29 -16.35 -0.62
N ASP A 367 12.23 -17.48 -1.34
CA ASP A 367 11.63 -17.56 -2.69
C ASP A 367 10.17 -17.11 -2.73
N ARG A 368 9.40 -17.38 -1.67
CA ARG A 368 8.00 -17.01 -1.56
C ARG A 368 7.78 -15.58 -1.09
N LEU A 369 8.51 -15.13 -0.07
CA LEU A 369 8.24 -13.84 0.59
C LEU A 369 9.10 -12.67 0.08
N HIS A 370 10.27 -12.89 -0.54
CA HIS A 370 11.14 -11.77 -0.96
C HIS A 370 10.45 -10.83 -1.97
N ARG A 371 9.53 -11.37 -2.78
CA ARG A 371 8.73 -10.62 -3.78
C ARG A 371 7.39 -10.14 -3.25
N LYS A 372 7.15 -10.21 -1.94
CA LYS A 372 5.90 -9.78 -1.32
C LYS A 372 6.12 -8.49 -0.53
N PRO A 373 5.13 -7.57 -0.52
CA PRO A 373 5.19 -6.39 0.31
C PRO A 373 4.84 -6.82 1.73
N ILE A 374 5.88 -7.17 2.48
CA ILE A 374 5.75 -7.80 3.80
C ILE A 374 5.98 -6.81 4.93
N LEU A 375 6.82 -5.79 4.74
CA LEU A 375 7.18 -4.88 5.82
C LEU A 375 6.18 -3.73 5.93
N LEU A 376 5.59 -3.55 7.11
CA LEU A 376 4.70 -2.43 7.44
C LEU A 376 5.52 -1.20 7.85
N ILE A 377 5.18 -0.02 7.31
CA ILE A 377 5.79 1.26 7.71
C ILE A 377 4.85 1.99 8.69
N PRO A 378 5.24 2.24 9.96
CA PRO A 378 4.35 2.81 10.98
C PRO A 378 3.76 4.20 10.66
N ASP A 379 4.54 5.06 9.98
CA ASP A 379 4.15 6.44 9.64
C ASP A 379 3.35 6.54 8.32
N GLY A 380 2.74 5.45 7.87
CA GLY A 380 1.90 5.48 6.68
C GLY A 380 1.14 4.17 6.49
N PRO A 381 0.19 4.13 5.58
CA PRO A 381 -0.57 2.90 5.35
C PRO A 381 0.21 1.82 4.59
N TYR A 382 1.51 1.99 4.30
CA TYR A 382 2.22 1.26 3.26
C TYR A 382 2.86 -0.04 3.74
N PHE A 383 2.51 -1.14 3.06
CA PHE A 383 3.31 -2.35 3.00
C PHE A 383 4.33 -2.26 1.86
N VAL A 384 5.59 -2.58 2.14
CA VAL A 384 6.69 -2.45 1.18
C VAL A 384 7.50 -3.74 1.07
N HIS A 385 8.14 -3.93 -0.08
CA HIS A 385 9.05 -5.06 -0.28
C HIS A 385 10.31 -4.86 0.56
N ALA A 386 10.88 -5.96 1.09
CA ALA A 386 12.11 -5.90 1.88
C ALA A 386 13.27 -5.24 1.11
N GLU A 387 13.35 -5.45 -0.21
CA GLU A 387 14.35 -4.86 -1.11
C GLU A 387 14.20 -3.34 -1.29
N GLN A 388 13.05 -2.76 -0.95
CA GLN A 388 12.83 -1.30 -1.00
C GLN A 388 13.25 -0.60 0.30
N VAL A 389 13.86 -1.34 1.23
CA VAL A 389 14.13 -0.85 2.58
C VAL A 389 15.62 -0.90 2.85
N VAL A 390 16.14 0.19 3.41
CA VAL A 390 17.54 0.32 3.81
C VAL A 390 17.65 0.73 5.27
N ARG A 391 18.62 0.18 6.01
CA ARG A 391 18.85 0.59 7.41
C ARG A 391 19.38 2.03 7.49
N ASP A 392 20.48 2.27 6.76
CA ASP A 392 21.19 3.55 6.77
C ASP A 392 21.16 4.16 5.35
N GLY A 393 20.46 5.28 5.21
CA GLY A 393 20.33 5.97 3.91
C GLY A 393 19.27 7.05 3.92
N GLU A 394 19.28 7.91 2.90
CA GLU A 394 18.20 8.87 2.67
C GLU A 394 16.97 8.18 2.11
N GLU A 395 15.81 8.61 2.60
CA GLU A 395 14.53 8.07 2.18
C GLU A 395 14.08 8.73 0.88
N ILE A 396 13.58 7.93 -0.07
CA ILE A 396 13.05 8.39 -1.35
C ILE A 396 11.63 7.81 -1.51
N ARG A 397 10.67 8.37 -0.76
CA ARG A 397 9.27 7.92 -0.79
C ARG A 397 8.64 8.17 -2.17
N PRO A 398 7.75 7.27 -2.66
CA PRO A 398 7.35 5.98 -2.10
C PRO A 398 8.19 4.79 -2.62
N TYR A 399 9.45 4.99 -3.04
CA TYR A 399 10.24 3.98 -3.74
C TYR A 399 11.32 3.32 -2.90
N LEU A 400 11.93 4.07 -1.97
CA LEU A 400 12.99 3.63 -1.07
C LEU A 400 12.69 4.14 0.34
N PHE A 401 12.63 3.23 1.32
CA PHE A 401 12.22 3.50 2.69
C PHE A 401 13.37 3.27 3.66
N ARG A 402 13.37 4.01 4.77
CA ARG A 402 14.24 3.70 5.90
C ARG A 402 13.63 2.58 6.72
N TYR A 403 14.47 1.71 7.26
CA TYR A 403 14.02 0.60 8.10
C TYR A 403 13.27 1.12 9.35
N PRO A 404 12.06 0.63 9.65
CA PRO A 404 11.29 1.01 10.83
C PRO A 404 11.93 0.43 12.10
N MET A 405 12.28 1.30 13.06
CA MET A 405 13.02 0.92 14.26
C MET A 405 12.19 0.01 15.20
N GLU A 406 10.87 0.09 15.12
CA GLU A 406 9.89 -0.72 15.85
C GLU A 406 10.09 -2.22 15.58
N TYR A 407 10.45 -2.56 14.33
CA TYR A 407 10.76 -3.92 13.91
C TYR A 407 12.25 -4.26 14.04
N GLY A 408 13.05 -3.46 14.75
CA GLY A 408 14.51 -3.63 14.90
C GLY A 408 14.97 -5.06 15.26
N ARG A 409 14.24 -5.73 16.15
CA ARG A 409 14.50 -7.13 16.55
C ARG A 409 14.40 -8.16 15.42
N PHE A 410 13.70 -7.83 14.33
CA PHE A 410 13.49 -8.68 13.17
C PHE A 410 14.40 -8.30 11.98
N TYR A 411 15.38 -7.42 12.18
CA TYR A 411 16.24 -6.92 11.10
C TYR A 411 16.92 -8.05 10.31
N ASP A 412 17.37 -9.11 10.97
CA ASP A 412 18.02 -10.24 10.30
C ASP A 412 17.06 -11.01 9.37
N LEU A 413 15.77 -11.09 9.71
CA LEU A 413 14.74 -11.67 8.83
C LEU A 413 14.58 -10.81 7.56
N PHE A 414 14.39 -9.50 7.71
CA PHE A 414 14.22 -8.63 6.55
C PHE A 414 15.49 -8.50 5.72
N ARG A 415 16.66 -8.55 6.35
CA ARG A 415 17.96 -8.66 5.67
C ARG A 415 18.05 -9.93 4.83
N TYR A 416 17.57 -11.06 5.35
CA TYR A 416 17.49 -12.32 4.60
C TYR A 416 16.51 -12.23 3.42
N LEU A 417 15.42 -11.47 3.57
CA LEU A 417 14.42 -11.23 2.52
C LEU A 417 14.83 -10.15 1.50
N GLY A 418 15.87 -9.34 1.75
CA GLY A 418 16.40 -8.39 0.76
C GLY A 418 16.71 -6.98 1.27
N THR A 419 16.40 -6.65 2.52
CA THR A 419 16.73 -5.35 3.12
C THR A 419 18.25 -5.17 3.20
N ALA A 420 18.73 -4.03 2.72
CA ALA A 420 20.15 -3.72 2.70
C ALA A 420 20.56 -2.83 3.88
N GLU A 421 21.82 -2.97 4.30
CA GLU A 421 22.37 -2.14 5.37
C GLU A 421 22.52 -0.67 4.93
N ARG A 422 22.93 -0.45 3.68
CA ARG A 422 23.03 0.88 3.07
C ARG A 422 22.40 0.88 1.69
N ALA A 423 21.86 2.05 1.31
CA ALA A 423 21.46 2.29 -0.07
C ALA A 423 22.66 2.07 -1.01
N ASN A 424 22.39 1.44 -2.16
CA ASN A 424 23.42 1.00 -3.09
C ASN A 424 22.96 1.31 -4.52
N ILE A 425 23.83 1.04 -5.48
CA ILE A 425 23.62 1.36 -6.89
C ILE A 425 22.32 0.77 -7.46
N ASN A 426 21.95 -0.44 -7.04
CA ASN A 426 20.76 -1.13 -7.52
C ASN A 426 19.49 -0.51 -6.94
N HIS A 427 19.50 -0.05 -5.68
CA HIS A 427 18.36 0.66 -5.10
C HIS A 427 18.05 1.93 -5.91
N TYR A 428 19.05 2.78 -6.15
CA TYR A 428 18.86 4.03 -6.89
C TYR A 428 18.46 3.79 -8.35
N ALA A 429 19.06 2.80 -9.02
CA ALA A 429 18.66 2.40 -10.36
C ALA A 429 17.21 1.89 -10.39
N SER A 430 16.80 1.08 -9.42
CA SER A 430 15.41 0.60 -9.29
C SER A 430 14.43 1.76 -9.06
N VAL A 431 14.77 2.76 -8.25
CA VAL A 431 13.93 3.96 -8.08
C VAL A 431 13.72 4.66 -9.43
N LEU A 432 14.79 4.91 -10.19
CA LEU A 432 14.70 5.55 -11.51
C LEU A 432 13.85 4.72 -12.50
N ASN A 433 13.96 3.40 -12.45
CA ASN A 433 13.17 2.50 -13.29
C ASN A 433 11.68 2.50 -12.88
N LEU A 434 11.36 2.48 -11.59
CA LEU A 434 9.98 2.56 -11.09
C LEU A 434 9.32 3.90 -11.44
N ILE A 435 10.09 5.00 -11.44
CA ILE A 435 9.62 6.29 -11.92
C ILE A 435 9.28 6.20 -13.41
N HIS A 436 10.18 5.62 -14.23
CA HIS A 436 9.92 5.39 -15.66
C HIS A 436 8.68 4.50 -15.89
N GLU A 437 8.48 3.44 -15.12
CA GLU A 437 7.29 2.58 -15.24
C GLU A 437 5.99 3.35 -14.97
N LYS A 438 6.01 4.30 -14.04
CA LYS A 438 4.85 5.14 -13.73
C LYS A 438 4.62 6.28 -14.73
N CYS A 439 5.68 6.97 -15.16
CA CYS A 439 5.54 8.10 -16.08
C CYS A 439 5.50 7.69 -17.57
N GLY A 440 6.05 6.52 -17.91
CA GLY A 440 6.22 6.05 -19.28
C GLY A 440 7.06 7.01 -20.11
N THR A 441 6.53 7.43 -21.26
CA THR A 441 7.15 8.44 -22.14
C THR A 441 6.71 9.87 -21.83
N LYS A 442 5.89 10.08 -20.80
CA LYS A 442 5.40 11.41 -20.41
C LYS A 442 6.49 12.16 -19.63
N GLU A 443 6.35 13.48 -19.59
CA GLU A 443 7.29 14.36 -18.89
C GLU A 443 7.12 14.26 -17.38
N LEU A 444 8.18 14.48 -16.61
CA LEU A 444 8.20 14.35 -15.16
C LEU A 444 7.46 15.51 -14.50
N LEU A 445 6.69 15.20 -13.46
CA LEU A 445 6.09 16.18 -12.55
C LEU A 445 7.14 16.78 -11.60
N PRO A 446 6.87 17.95 -10.97
CA PRO A 446 7.81 18.58 -10.04
C PRO A 446 8.35 17.65 -8.94
N ASN A 447 7.47 16.86 -8.32
CA ASN A 447 7.89 15.90 -7.28
C ASN A 447 8.73 14.76 -7.87
N GLU A 448 8.37 14.25 -9.06
CA GLU A 448 9.13 13.20 -9.74
C GLU A 448 10.53 13.70 -10.13
N ILE A 449 10.67 14.96 -10.56
CA ILE A 449 11.96 15.60 -10.83
C ILE A 449 12.84 15.61 -9.57
N SER A 450 12.28 16.02 -8.43
CA SER A 450 13.01 15.97 -7.15
C SER A 450 13.39 14.55 -6.76
N THR A 451 12.52 13.57 -6.98
CA THR A 451 12.82 12.15 -6.72
C THR A 451 13.94 11.64 -7.63
N VAL A 452 13.89 11.97 -8.94
CA VAL A 452 14.93 11.62 -9.92
C VAL A 452 16.26 12.25 -9.54
N LYS A 453 16.26 13.51 -9.11
CA LYS A 453 17.46 14.18 -8.60
C LYS A 453 18.08 13.40 -7.45
N ASN A 454 17.31 13.12 -6.39
CA ASN A 454 17.82 12.44 -5.19
C ASN A 454 18.32 11.03 -5.51
N ALA A 455 17.59 10.29 -6.35
CA ALA A 455 18.00 8.97 -6.80
C ALA A 455 19.30 9.02 -7.63
N LEU A 456 19.41 9.96 -8.56
CA LEU A 456 20.60 10.13 -9.38
C LEU A 456 21.80 10.62 -8.56
N GLU A 457 21.59 11.50 -7.60
CA GLU A 457 22.63 11.97 -6.68
C GLU A 457 23.21 10.81 -5.88
N GLY A 458 22.34 9.99 -5.27
CA GLY A 458 22.73 8.78 -4.57
C GLY A 458 23.47 7.78 -5.47
N LEU A 459 22.98 7.60 -6.70
CA LEU A 459 23.63 6.75 -7.71
C LEU A 459 25.05 7.23 -8.01
N ILE A 460 25.24 8.54 -8.20
CA ILE A 460 26.55 9.14 -8.46
C ILE A 460 27.48 8.95 -7.26
N CYS A 461 27.00 9.20 -6.04
CA CYS A 461 27.78 8.99 -4.83
C CYS A 461 28.28 7.54 -4.71
N CYS A 462 27.48 6.54 -5.11
CA CYS A 462 27.94 5.15 -5.15
C CYS A 462 29.12 4.92 -6.11
N PHE A 463 29.12 5.54 -7.31
CA PHE A 463 30.21 5.48 -8.29
C PHE A 463 31.43 6.35 -7.91
N GLU A 464 31.25 7.33 -7.04
CA GLU A 464 32.34 8.16 -6.53
C GLU A 464 33.05 7.51 -5.34
N ALA A 465 32.32 6.78 -4.49
CA ALA A 465 32.84 6.14 -3.29
C ALA A 465 33.48 4.76 -3.52
N SER A 466 33.24 4.12 -4.66
CA SER A 466 33.68 2.73 -4.92
C SER A 466 34.72 2.67 -6.04
N ASP A 467 35.73 1.82 -5.89
CA ASP A 467 36.58 1.39 -7.01
C ASP A 467 35.75 0.47 -7.93
N ASN A 468 35.66 0.82 -9.22
CA ASN A 468 34.72 0.27 -10.21
C ASN A 468 34.68 -1.28 -10.29
N GLU A 469 35.70 -1.99 -9.82
CA GLU A 469 35.81 -3.46 -9.88
C GLU A 469 34.90 -4.21 -8.89
N SER A 470 34.26 -3.53 -7.93
CA SER A 470 33.49 -4.15 -6.84
C SER A 470 31.96 -4.02 -6.94
N LEU A 471 31.44 -3.25 -7.90
CA LEU A 471 30.02 -2.94 -7.99
C LEU A 471 29.23 -4.06 -8.69
N LYS A 472 28.50 -4.88 -7.92
CA LYS A 472 27.59 -5.90 -8.44
C LYS A 472 26.27 -5.27 -8.89
N ILE A 473 26.12 -5.08 -10.19
CA ILE A 473 24.93 -4.50 -10.81
C ILE A 473 23.95 -5.62 -11.19
N THR A 474 22.73 -5.54 -10.69
CA THR A 474 21.65 -6.53 -10.95
C THR A 474 20.52 -5.97 -11.81
N VAL A 475 20.50 -4.66 -12.03
CA VAL A 475 19.46 -3.99 -12.83
C VAL A 475 19.92 -3.88 -14.29
N ASP A 476 19.13 -4.45 -15.21
CA ASP A 476 19.53 -4.60 -16.62
C ASP A 476 19.60 -3.26 -17.37
N SER A 477 18.61 -2.40 -17.17
CA SER A 477 18.48 -1.10 -17.86
C SER A 477 18.38 0.04 -16.87
N LEU A 478 18.96 1.18 -17.22
CA LEU A 478 18.86 2.42 -16.46
C LEU A 478 18.12 3.46 -17.30
N TYR A 479 17.18 4.17 -16.69
CA TYR A 479 16.48 5.29 -17.33
C TYR A 479 16.92 6.60 -16.69
N LEU A 480 17.19 7.60 -17.54
CA LEU A 480 17.62 8.94 -17.13
C LEU A 480 16.72 10.00 -17.79
N PRO A 481 16.57 11.17 -17.17
CA PRO A 481 15.76 12.25 -17.73
C PRO A 481 16.39 12.83 -19.00
N SER A 482 15.60 12.96 -20.06
CA SER A 482 15.96 13.69 -21.27
C SER A 482 15.72 15.20 -21.12
N GLU A 483 16.17 16.01 -22.08
CA GLU A 483 15.85 17.45 -22.16
C GLU A 483 14.35 17.75 -22.18
N LYS A 484 13.52 16.78 -22.59
CA LYS A 484 12.06 16.89 -22.54
C LYS A 484 11.50 16.44 -21.19
N TRP A 485 12.35 16.27 -20.18
CA TRP A 485 11.99 15.76 -18.86
C TRP A 485 11.24 14.43 -18.89
N SER A 486 11.39 13.63 -19.95
CA SER A 486 10.88 12.26 -20.01
C SER A 486 11.98 11.27 -19.66
N MET A 487 11.63 10.19 -18.98
CA MET A 487 12.57 9.12 -18.65
C MET A 487 12.88 8.31 -19.91
N VAL A 488 14.15 8.25 -20.31
CA VAL A 488 14.62 7.57 -21.51
C VAL A 488 15.72 6.60 -21.13
N ASN A 489 15.81 5.46 -21.82
CA ASN A 489 16.89 4.51 -21.60
C ASN A 489 18.24 5.23 -21.77
N ALA A 490 19.12 5.08 -20.79
CA ALA A 490 20.39 5.79 -20.74
C ALA A 490 21.24 5.56 -21.98
N ARG A 491 21.17 4.37 -22.61
CA ARG A 491 21.90 4.05 -23.85
C ARG A 491 21.40 4.79 -25.09
N GLU A 492 20.15 5.23 -25.08
CA GLU A 492 19.56 6.02 -26.17
C GLU A 492 19.85 7.52 -26.01
N LEU A 493 20.35 7.94 -24.84
CA LEU A 493 20.63 9.33 -24.56
C LEU A 493 22.00 9.74 -25.08
N ILE A 494 22.05 10.99 -25.54
CA ILE A 494 23.27 11.66 -25.95
C ILE A 494 23.63 12.72 -24.93
N VAL A 495 24.88 12.69 -24.47
CA VAL A 495 25.44 13.70 -23.58
C VAL A 495 26.18 14.73 -24.44
N SER A 496 25.72 15.98 -24.38
CA SER A 496 26.24 17.08 -25.20
C SER A 496 27.49 17.68 -24.60
N ASN A 497 28.64 17.42 -25.20
CA ASN A 497 29.91 18.06 -24.83
C ASN A 497 30.35 19.16 -25.82
N ASN A 498 29.53 19.52 -26.81
CA ASN A 498 29.82 20.61 -27.76
C ASN A 498 28.53 21.31 -28.25
N ASN A 499 28.14 22.38 -27.55
CA ASN A 499 26.90 23.11 -27.83
C ASN A 499 26.90 23.85 -29.18
N ALA A 500 28.05 24.16 -29.79
CA ALA A 500 28.12 24.90 -31.04
C ALA A 500 27.64 24.09 -32.26
N TYR A 501 27.87 22.78 -32.27
CA TYR A 501 27.39 21.89 -33.33
C TYR A 501 25.99 21.34 -33.05
N ARG A 502 25.61 21.27 -31.76
CA ARG A 502 24.29 20.83 -31.32
C ARG A 502 23.18 21.65 -31.96
N THR A 503 23.25 22.98 -31.95
CA THR A 503 22.20 23.85 -32.53
C THR A 503 22.07 23.70 -34.05
N LYS A 504 23.17 23.42 -34.76
CA LYS A 504 23.18 23.25 -36.22
C LYS A 504 22.58 21.91 -36.67
N ILE A 505 22.73 20.85 -35.87
CA ILE A 505 22.31 19.49 -36.24
C ILE A 505 20.95 19.11 -35.62
N LYS A 506 20.55 19.72 -34.50
CA LYS A 506 19.25 19.47 -33.84
C LYS A 506 18.04 19.79 -34.75
N ALA A 507 18.23 20.60 -35.79
CA ALA A 507 17.23 20.87 -36.83
C ALA A 507 17.04 19.74 -37.86
N CYS A 508 17.98 18.78 -37.93
CA CYS A 508 18.03 17.78 -39.00
C CYS A 508 17.83 16.33 -38.52
N GLN A 509 18.02 16.04 -37.22
CA GLN A 509 17.82 14.72 -36.63
C GLN A 509 17.20 14.79 -35.23
N ASN A 510 16.34 13.82 -34.92
CA ASN A 510 15.60 13.73 -33.67
C ASN A 510 16.42 13.02 -32.57
N PHE A 511 17.52 13.63 -32.14
CA PHE A 511 18.34 13.12 -31.05
C PHE A 511 17.67 13.31 -29.68
N LYS A 512 17.79 12.30 -28.81
CA LYS A 512 17.36 12.36 -27.41
C LYS A 512 18.57 12.74 -26.56
N PHE A 513 18.62 13.99 -26.12
CA PHE A 513 19.71 14.46 -25.26
C PHE A 513 19.35 14.28 -23.78
N PHE A 514 20.36 13.98 -22.95
CA PHE A 514 20.23 14.00 -21.49
C PHE A 514 19.94 15.43 -21.02
N CYS A 515 19.09 15.60 -20.00
CA CYS A 515 18.70 16.94 -19.52
C CYS A 515 19.88 17.77 -19.02
N GLY A 516 20.91 17.11 -18.50
CA GLY A 516 22.09 17.70 -17.89
C GLY A 516 22.04 17.68 -16.36
N PHE A 517 23.21 17.57 -15.71
CA PHE A 517 23.31 17.55 -14.24
C PHE A 517 23.01 18.93 -13.64
N ARG A 518 23.29 20.00 -14.37
CA ARG A 518 23.00 21.37 -13.93
C ARG A 518 21.49 21.58 -13.79
N GLU A 519 20.73 21.10 -14.76
CA GLU A 519 19.27 21.18 -14.82
C GLU A 519 18.61 20.37 -13.68
N LEU A 520 19.30 19.36 -13.15
CA LEU A 520 18.88 18.62 -11.95
C LEU A 520 19.36 19.25 -10.63
N GLY A 521 20.07 20.38 -10.67
CA GLY A 521 20.66 21.01 -9.49
C GLY A 521 21.77 20.17 -8.86
N LEU A 522 22.50 19.38 -9.66
CA LEU A 522 23.67 18.58 -9.29
C LEU A 522 24.96 19.27 -9.78
N GLU A 523 25.19 20.50 -9.32
CA GLU A 523 26.30 21.33 -9.80
C GLU A 523 27.68 20.79 -9.39
N GLY A 524 28.72 21.19 -10.14
CA GLY A 524 30.12 20.80 -9.86
C GLY A 524 30.50 19.39 -10.32
N LYS A 525 29.55 18.58 -10.79
CA LYS A 525 29.75 17.22 -11.31
C LYS A 525 29.99 17.23 -12.82
N ASN A 526 31.07 16.60 -13.28
CA ASN A 526 31.40 16.50 -14.69
C ASN A 526 30.74 15.25 -15.31
N GLU A 527 29.75 15.47 -16.19
CA GLU A 527 28.98 14.42 -16.88
C GLU A 527 29.85 13.39 -17.59
N MET A 528 30.91 13.83 -18.28
CA MET A 528 31.84 12.92 -18.98
C MET A 528 32.56 12.00 -17.98
N LYS A 529 33.04 12.58 -16.88
CA LYS A 529 33.79 11.84 -15.84
C LYS A 529 32.90 10.83 -15.12
N ILE A 530 31.63 11.15 -14.91
CA ILE A 530 30.68 10.27 -14.20
C ILE A 530 30.17 9.18 -15.14
N PHE A 531 29.67 9.52 -16.32
CA PHE A 531 29.13 8.53 -17.25
C PHE A 531 30.21 7.59 -17.83
N SER A 532 31.48 8.02 -17.88
CA SER A 532 32.59 7.10 -18.22
C SER A 532 32.81 6.01 -17.17
N LYS A 533 32.42 6.21 -15.91
CA LYS A 533 32.43 5.17 -14.87
C LYS A 533 31.25 4.20 -14.96
N PHE A 534 30.17 4.57 -15.64
CA PHE A 534 29.01 3.68 -15.77
C PHE A 534 29.40 2.42 -16.58
N PRO A 535 28.82 1.25 -16.26
CA PRO A 535 29.03 0.05 -17.07
C PRO A 535 28.50 0.26 -18.48
N GLU A 536 29.02 -0.48 -19.46
CA GLU A 536 28.63 -0.34 -20.88
C GLU A 536 27.12 -0.50 -21.11
N GLN A 537 26.45 -1.32 -20.30
CA GLN A 537 25.01 -1.52 -20.37
C GLN A 537 24.16 -0.30 -19.96
N TRP A 538 24.74 0.67 -19.23
CA TRP A 538 24.04 1.90 -18.80
C TRP A 538 24.63 3.18 -19.38
N ARG A 539 25.76 3.09 -20.09
CA ARG A 539 26.53 4.26 -20.53
C ARG A 539 25.83 5.00 -21.69
N PRO A 540 25.49 6.29 -21.53
CA PRO A 540 25.04 7.13 -22.64
C PRO A 540 26.14 7.40 -23.67
N GLU A 541 25.76 7.76 -24.89
CA GLU A 541 26.73 8.07 -25.96
C GLU A 541 27.14 9.55 -25.92
N PHE A 542 28.40 9.87 -26.21
CA PHE A 542 28.89 11.25 -26.18
C PHE A 542 28.76 11.92 -27.56
N PHE A 543 28.25 13.14 -27.61
CA PHE A 543 28.01 13.86 -28.86
C PHE A 543 29.28 14.03 -29.72
N SER A 544 30.45 14.26 -29.11
CA SER A 544 31.75 14.35 -29.80
C SER A 544 32.19 13.07 -30.50
N ASN A 545 31.74 11.91 -30.04
CA ASN A 545 32.08 10.64 -30.68
C ASN A 545 31.28 10.43 -31.97
N ILE A 546 30.13 11.10 -32.06
CA ILE A 546 29.16 10.90 -33.12
C ILE A 546 29.31 11.95 -34.24
N VAL A 547 29.67 13.19 -33.89
CA VAL A 547 29.77 14.33 -34.81
C VAL A 547 31.17 14.93 -34.79
N CYS A 548 31.80 15.06 -35.97
CA CYS A 548 33.07 15.75 -36.12
C CYS A 548 33.09 16.69 -37.34
N LYS A 549 33.76 17.84 -37.20
CA LYS A 549 34.03 18.80 -38.27
C LYS A 549 35.28 18.35 -39.04
N ARG A 550 35.19 18.24 -40.37
CA ARG A 550 36.29 17.79 -41.24
C ARG A 550 36.50 18.76 -42.41
N LEU A 551 37.72 18.78 -42.95
CA LEU A 551 38.08 19.48 -44.19
C LEU A 551 37.37 18.82 -45.38
N ASP A 552 36.77 19.61 -46.26
CA ASP A 552 36.16 19.12 -47.49
C ASP A 552 37.15 19.22 -48.65
N LEU A 553 37.90 18.13 -48.86
CA LEU A 553 38.98 18.03 -49.85
C LEU A 553 38.50 18.26 -51.30
N GLU A 554 37.24 17.96 -51.61
CA GLU A 554 36.69 18.08 -52.97
C GLU A 554 36.43 19.54 -53.37
N ASN A 555 36.12 20.40 -52.40
CA ASN A 555 35.73 21.79 -52.62
C ASN A 555 36.76 22.79 -52.10
N SER A 556 37.89 22.33 -51.56
CA SER A 556 39.00 23.19 -51.10
C SER A 556 40.07 23.33 -52.18
N ASP A 557 40.55 24.55 -52.45
CA ASP A 557 41.69 24.80 -53.34
C ASP A 557 42.98 24.87 -52.51
N LEU A 558 43.60 23.70 -52.32
CA LEU A 558 44.78 23.49 -51.47
C LEU A 558 46.11 23.83 -52.16
N PHE A 559 46.11 24.60 -53.25
CA PHE A 559 47.35 24.99 -53.91
C PHE A 559 48.27 25.76 -52.95
N ALA A 560 49.50 25.25 -52.73
CA ALA A 560 50.45 25.81 -51.80
C ALA A 560 50.94 27.20 -52.25
N ILE A 561 50.83 28.18 -51.36
CA ILE A 561 51.38 29.52 -51.52
C ILE A 561 52.55 29.66 -50.54
N ASP A 562 53.75 29.93 -51.04
CA ASP A 562 54.90 30.26 -50.18
C ASP A 562 54.83 31.74 -49.77
N SER A 563 54.46 31.98 -48.51
CA SER A 563 54.34 33.32 -47.93
C SER A 563 55.30 33.56 -46.78
N GLU A 564 55.59 34.83 -46.50
CA GLU A 564 56.41 35.22 -45.36
C GLU A 564 55.76 34.78 -44.02
N GLU A 565 54.43 34.83 -43.94
CA GLU A 565 53.65 34.38 -42.81
C GLU A 565 53.77 32.87 -42.57
N SER A 566 53.76 32.06 -43.64
CA SER A 566 53.95 30.60 -43.53
C SER A 566 55.34 30.24 -43.00
N ARG A 567 56.38 30.99 -43.42
CA ARG A 567 57.76 30.81 -42.96
C ARG A 567 57.95 31.26 -41.52
N LEU A 568 57.36 32.40 -41.14
CA LEU A 568 57.36 32.90 -39.77
C LEU A 568 56.69 31.90 -38.82
N LEU A 569 55.53 31.36 -39.20
CA LEU A 569 54.81 30.40 -38.37
C LEU A 569 55.56 29.08 -38.23
N LYS A 570 56.20 28.60 -39.30
CA LYS A 570 57.07 27.41 -39.25
C LYS A 570 58.27 27.62 -38.34
N ARG A 571 58.89 28.81 -38.38
CA ARG A 571 59.99 29.19 -37.48
C ARG A 571 59.54 29.28 -36.02
N PHE A 572 58.34 29.80 -35.77
CA PHE A 572 57.74 29.87 -34.44
C PHE A 572 57.45 28.50 -33.84
N LEU A 573 56.79 27.60 -34.60
CA LEU A 573 56.49 26.24 -34.13
C LEU A 573 57.75 25.41 -33.86
N SER A 574 58.86 25.75 -34.52
CA SER A 574 60.17 25.10 -34.35
C SER A 574 61.06 25.80 -33.32
N SER A 575 60.56 26.82 -32.62
CA SER A 575 61.36 27.62 -31.69
C SER A 575 61.54 26.93 -30.34
N ASN A 576 62.66 27.20 -29.68
CA ASN A 576 62.98 26.56 -28.40
C ASN A 576 62.12 27.15 -27.27
N GLU A 577 61.71 28.41 -27.40
CA GLU A 577 60.86 29.14 -26.46
C GLU A 577 59.45 28.51 -26.38
N VAL A 578 58.90 28.06 -27.51
CA VAL A 578 57.63 27.32 -27.55
C VAL A 578 57.77 25.95 -26.87
N LEU A 579 58.84 25.21 -27.18
CA LEU A 579 59.09 23.92 -26.55
C LEU A 579 59.23 24.06 -25.02
N THR A 580 60.03 25.00 -24.55
CA THR A 580 60.20 25.27 -23.11
C THR A 580 58.90 25.72 -22.45
N GLY A 581 58.10 26.57 -23.11
CA GLY A 581 56.79 27.00 -22.61
C GLY A 581 55.79 25.83 -22.48
N LEU A 582 55.76 24.91 -23.44
CA LEU A 582 54.88 23.73 -23.38
C LEU A 582 55.36 22.71 -22.34
N MET A 583 56.67 22.52 -22.20
CA MET A 583 57.23 21.66 -21.15
C MET A 583 56.94 22.22 -19.76
N ARG A 584 57.03 23.55 -19.57
CA ARG A 584 56.66 24.25 -18.34
C ARG A 584 55.18 24.05 -17.98
N LEU A 585 54.29 24.06 -18.98
CA LEU A 585 52.86 23.78 -18.79
C LEU A 585 52.58 22.31 -18.45
N LEU A 586 53.21 21.37 -19.14
CA LEU A 586 53.07 19.93 -18.85
C LEU A 586 53.54 19.62 -17.43
N GLN A 587 54.64 20.22 -17.04
CA GLN A 587 55.16 20.18 -15.69
C GLN A 587 54.15 20.75 -14.67
N HIS A 588 53.66 21.98 -14.87
CA HIS A 588 52.63 22.58 -14.01
C HIS A 588 51.38 21.68 -13.85
N GLU A 589 51.06 20.88 -14.87
CA GLU A 589 49.95 19.91 -14.87
C GLU A 589 50.31 18.48 -14.45
N ASN A 590 51.51 18.27 -13.89
CA ASN A 590 52.04 16.97 -13.45
C ASN A 590 51.97 15.88 -14.54
N LYS A 591 52.29 16.24 -15.78
CA LYS A 591 52.31 15.36 -16.95
C LYS A 591 53.74 14.89 -17.25
N THR A 592 53.89 13.60 -17.59
CA THR A 592 55.18 12.92 -17.74
C THR A 592 55.64 12.77 -19.20
N LEU A 593 55.12 13.60 -20.11
CA LEU A 593 55.46 13.51 -21.53
C LEU A 593 56.91 13.96 -21.78
N GLU A 594 57.71 13.12 -22.44
CA GLU A 594 59.11 13.42 -22.71
C GLU A 594 59.28 14.57 -23.71
N GLU A 595 60.20 15.50 -23.42
CA GLU A 595 60.52 16.65 -24.29
C GLU A 595 60.86 16.22 -25.73
N ARG A 596 61.51 15.05 -25.89
CA ARG A 596 61.88 14.51 -27.20
C ARG A 596 60.65 14.22 -28.08
N ILE A 597 59.55 13.76 -27.48
CA ILE A 597 58.29 13.46 -28.17
C ILE A 597 57.64 14.77 -28.61
N VAL A 598 57.52 15.74 -27.69
CA VAL A 598 56.94 17.07 -27.99
C VAL A 598 57.73 17.77 -29.10
N ARG A 599 59.06 17.74 -29.02
CA ARG A 599 59.97 18.30 -30.04
C ARG A 599 59.79 17.62 -31.40
N SER A 600 59.68 16.29 -31.42
CA SER A 600 59.41 15.54 -32.66
C SER A 600 58.05 15.88 -33.26
N ASN A 601 57.02 16.01 -32.41
CA ASN A 601 55.68 16.34 -32.85
C ASN A 601 55.60 17.76 -33.43
N LEU A 602 56.26 18.73 -32.81
CA LEU A 602 56.35 20.11 -33.33
C LEU A 602 57.11 20.17 -34.65
N ALA A 603 58.19 19.41 -34.80
CA ALA A 603 58.98 19.36 -36.04
C ALA A 603 58.20 18.75 -37.22
N ASN A 604 57.25 17.85 -36.93
CA ASN A 604 56.40 17.20 -37.94
C ASN A 604 55.18 18.02 -38.35
N VAL A 605 55.02 19.25 -37.83
CA VAL A 605 53.93 20.14 -38.24
C VAL A 605 54.28 20.80 -39.57
N VAL A 606 53.47 20.52 -40.59
CA VAL A 606 53.58 21.17 -41.91
C VAL A 606 52.64 22.37 -41.94
N VAL A 607 53.18 23.55 -42.22
CA VAL A 607 52.40 24.79 -42.35
C VAL A 607 52.31 25.16 -43.83
N GLN A 608 51.09 25.32 -44.34
CA GLN A 608 50.85 25.63 -45.74
C GLN A 608 49.75 26.69 -45.90
N GLN A 609 50.07 27.77 -46.61
CA GLN A 609 49.05 28.71 -47.05
C GLN A 609 48.37 28.18 -48.32
N VAL A 610 47.05 28.32 -48.42
CA VAL A 610 46.21 27.83 -49.52
C VAL A 610 45.21 28.90 -49.96
N ARG A 611 44.55 28.70 -51.11
CA ARG A 611 43.64 29.70 -51.70
C ARG A 611 42.26 29.70 -51.04
N VAL A 612 41.63 28.52 -50.91
CA VAL A 612 40.26 28.37 -50.36
C VAL A 612 40.17 27.14 -49.47
N ILE A 613 39.58 27.29 -48.28
CA ILE A 613 39.34 26.20 -47.32
C ILE A 613 37.83 26.05 -47.08
N CYS A 614 37.31 24.87 -47.38
CA CYS A 614 35.93 24.48 -47.11
C CYS A 614 35.89 23.40 -46.02
N THR A 615 34.91 23.49 -45.10
CA THR A 615 34.73 22.49 -44.03
C THR A 615 33.30 21.97 -44.03
N CYS A 616 33.13 20.69 -43.71
CA CYS A 616 31.83 20.02 -43.58
C CYS A 616 31.70 19.32 -42.22
N LEU A 617 30.47 19.15 -41.74
CA LEU A 617 30.17 18.30 -40.59
C LEU A 617 29.94 16.87 -41.09
N SER A 618 30.43 15.88 -40.34
CA SER A 618 30.21 14.46 -40.63
C SER A 618 29.62 13.75 -39.41
N PHE A 619 28.68 12.85 -39.66
CA PHE A 619 28.02 12.01 -38.66
C PHE A 619 28.31 10.54 -38.99
N LYS A 620 28.89 9.77 -38.07
CA LYS A 620 29.24 8.34 -38.28
C LYS A 620 29.91 8.06 -39.64
N ASN A 621 30.81 8.96 -40.08
CA ASN A 621 31.54 8.93 -41.36
C ASN A 621 30.74 9.24 -42.64
N GLU A 622 29.48 9.68 -42.55
CA GLU A 622 28.73 10.23 -43.69
C GLU A 622 28.83 11.77 -43.70
N LYS A 623 29.13 12.35 -44.88
CA LYS A 623 29.19 13.80 -45.08
C LYS A 623 27.78 14.39 -45.02
N PHE A 624 27.57 15.43 -44.21
CA PHE A 624 26.29 16.15 -44.13
C PHE A 624 26.28 17.41 -45.00
N ASP A 625 25.19 17.63 -45.71
CA ASP A 625 24.97 18.77 -46.61
C ASP A 625 24.51 20.02 -45.84
N VAL A 626 25.26 20.39 -44.78
CA VAL A 626 25.05 21.66 -44.07
C VAL A 626 25.85 22.74 -44.80
N LYS A 627 25.23 23.91 -45.00
CA LYS A 627 25.80 25.14 -45.60
C LYS A 627 27.33 25.18 -45.48
N LYS A 628 28.00 25.04 -46.62
CA LYS A 628 29.46 25.12 -46.74
C LYS A 628 29.91 26.50 -46.27
N GLU A 629 30.69 26.55 -45.21
CA GLU A 629 31.30 27.77 -44.71
C GLU A 629 32.72 27.85 -45.26
N GLU A 630 33.00 28.87 -46.08
CA GLU A 630 34.38 29.27 -46.41
C GLU A 630 35.06 29.70 -45.11
N MET A 631 36.09 28.97 -44.72
CA MET A 631 36.84 29.23 -43.50
C MET A 631 38.18 29.84 -43.84
N TRP A 632 38.67 30.73 -42.98
CA TRP A 632 40.01 31.33 -43.15
C TRP A 632 41.14 30.35 -42.83
N MET A 633 40.83 29.22 -42.18
CA MET A 633 41.82 28.29 -41.63
C MET A 633 41.19 26.98 -41.15
N ASP A 634 41.89 25.86 -41.37
CA ASP A 634 41.60 24.57 -40.72
C ASP A 634 42.87 23.71 -40.57
N ILE A 635 42.80 22.67 -39.72
CA ILE A 635 43.92 21.73 -39.51
C ILE A 635 43.50 20.35 -39.95
N GLU A 636 44.29 19.74 -40.83
CA GLU A 636 44.13 18.34 -41.23
C GLU A 636 45.19 17.48 -40.52
N THR A 637 44.79 16.29 -40.08
CA THR A 637 45.70 15.35 -39.41
C THR A 637 45.73 14.07 -40.23
N GLU A 638 46.89 13.70 -40.74
CA GLU A 638 47.11 12.45 -41.47
C GLU A 638 47.94 11.48 -40.60
N GLU A 639 47.93 10.19 -40.92
CA GLU A 639 48.71 9.14 -40.21
C GLU A 639 50.23 9.41 -40.14
N LYS A 640 50.75 10.38 -40.91
CA LYS A 640 52.18 10.73 -40.98
C LYS A 640 52.54 12.16 -40.54
N GLY A 641 51.61 12.94 -39.97
CA GLY A 641 51.90 14.28 -39.43
C GLY A 641 50.69 15.24 -39.39
N THR A 642 50.84 16.36 -38.68
CA THR A 642 49.81 17.42 -38.59
C THR A 642 50.04 18.49 -39.66
N LYS A 643 49.05 18.78 -40.50
CA LYS A 643 49.11 19.82 -41.54
C LYS A 643 48.18 20.99 -41.18
N LEU A 644 48.73 22.20 -41.06
CA LEU A 644 47.98 23.43 -40.87
C LEU A 644 47.77 24.13 -42.21
N TYR A 645 46.51 24.26 -42.63
CA TYR A 645 46.12 25.05 -43.80
C TYR A 645 45.51 26.39 -43.38
N PHE A 646 45.93 27.48 -44.03
CA PHE A 646 45.32 28.80 -43.82
C PHE A 646 45.26 29.59 -45.13
N THR A 647 44.31 30.51 -45.25
CA THR A 647 44.20 31.42 -46.40
C THR A 647 44.32 32.87 -45.95
N ILE A 648 44.89 33.73 -46.80
CA ILE A 648 45.05 35.16 -46.56
C ILE A 648 44.26 35.92 -47.64
N GLN A 649 43.37 36.82 -47.23
CA GLN A 649 42.78 37.81 -48.12
C GLN A 649 43.74 39.00 -48.30
N SER A 650 43.87 39.48 -49.54
CA SER A 650 44.94 40.39 -50.03
C SER A 650 44.99 41.80 -49.41
N SER A 651 44.34 42.05 -48.27
CA SER A 651 44.25 43.37 -47.62
C SER A 651 44.45 43.35 -46.10
N VAL A 652 44.85 42.22 -45.51
CA VAL A 652 44.93 42.07 -44.04
C VAL A 652 46.38 42.09 -43.55
N GLN A 653 46.69 42.94 -42.56
CA GLN A 653 48.02 43.02 -41.94
C GLN A 653 48.38 41.71 -41.20
N SER A 654 49.64 41.27 -41.28
CA SER A 654 50.14 40.00 -40.72
C SER A 654 49.85 39.84 -39.21
N GLN A 655 49.80 40.93 -38.44
CA GLN A 655 49.39 40.90 -37.02
C GLN A 655 47.95 40.44 -36.80
N ILE A 656 47.03 40.86 -37.67
CA ILE A 656 45.61 40.45 -37.62
C ILE A 656 45.49 38.98 -38.03
N ILE A 657 46.33 38.52 -38.96
CA ILE A 657 46.41 37.13 -39.39
C ILE A 657 46.85 36.25 -38.22
N PHE A 658 47.97 36.56 -37.56
CA PHE A 658 48.43 35.77 -36.41
C PHE A 658 47.43 35.79 -35.25
N LYS A 659 46.76 36.92 -35.00
CA LYS A 659 45.66 36.99 -34.01
C LYS A 659 44.52 36.03 -34.34
N LYS A 660 44.21 35.84 -35.62
CA LYS A 660 43.19 34.89 -36.09
C LYS A 660 43.70 33.44 -36.11
N LEU A 661 45.00 33.21 -36.29
CA LEU A 661 45.62 31.87 -36.28
C LEU A 661 45.78 31.27 -34.87
N GLN A 662 45.81 32.12 -33.84
CA GLN A 662 46.02 31.75 -32.43
C GLN A 662 45.21 30.52 -31.94
N PRO A 663 43.89 30.40 -32.15
CA PRO A 663 43.10 29.27 -31.63
C PRO A 663 43.52 27.93 -32.23
N ARG A 664 44.01 27.91 -33.47
CA ARG A 664 44.44 26.68 -34.15
C ARG A 664 45.88 26.33 -33.84
N ILE A 665 46.76 27.32 -33.71
CA ILE A 665 48.12 27.12 -33.19
C ILE A 665 48.06 26.49 -31.79
N ARG A 666 47.15 26.98 -30.95
CA ARG A 666 46.81 26.39 -29.65
C ARG A 666 46.35 24.93 -29.76
N ASP A 667 45.48 24.60 -30.72
CA ASP A 667 45.04 23.21 -30.94
C ASP A 667 46.19 22.31 -31.44
N ILE A 668 47.17 22.87 -32.15
CA ILE A 668 48.41 22.17 -32.55
C ILE A 668 49.25 21.90 -31.31
N PHE A 669 49.46 22.87 -30.44
CA PHE A 669 50.20 22.68 -29.19
C PHE A 669 49.57 21.62 -28.29
N ASN A 670 48.24 21.62 -28.16
CA ASN A 670 47.56 20.57 -27.43
C ASN A 670 47.82 19.19 -28.05
N ARG A 671 47.78 19.06 -29.38
CA ARG A 671 48.09 17.79 -30.07
C ARG A 671 49.54 17.37 -29.95
N CYS A 672 50.49 18.30 -30.08
CA CYS A 672 51.92 18.02 -29.93
C CYS A 672 52.28 17.57 -28.51
N THR A 673 51.40 17.83 -27.54
CA THR A 673 51.50 17.38 -26.16
C THR A 673 50.58 16.18 -25.84
N ASP A 674 50.22 15.37 -26.86
CA ASP A 674 49.32 14.21 -26.76
C ASP A 674 47.97 14.52 -26.11
N ASN A 675 47.46 15.73 -26.35
CA ASN A 675 46.24 16.29 -25.77
C ASN A 675 46.25 16.36 -24.23
N GLN A 676 47.41 16.30 -23.59
CA GLN A 676 47.51 16.30 -22.12
C GLN A 676 47.30 17.68 -21.49
N LEU A 677 47.28 18.74 -22.30
CA LEU A 677 47.08 20.14 -21.88
C LEU A 677 45.71 20.71 -22.27
N TRP A 678 44.74 19.84 -22.61
CA TRP A 678 43.46 20.27 -23.20
C TRP A 678 42.67 21.20 -22.27
N HIS A 679 42.84 21.11 -20.95
CA HIS A 679 42.18 21.94 -19.96
C HIS A 679 42.90 23.28 -19.69
N LYS A 680 44.04 23.56 -20.35
CA LYS A 680 44.81 24.81 -20.23
C LYS A 680 44.76 25.66 -21.51
N PHE A 681 43.58 25.75 -22.12
CA PHE A 681 43.37 26.49 -23.37
C PHE A 681 43.83 27.95 -23.30
N ASP A 682 43.62 28.66 -22.19
CA ASP A 682 44.00 30.07 -22.08
C ASP A 682 45.51 30.26 -22.12
N HIS A 683 46.27 29.38 -21.47
CA HIS A 683 47.72 29.44 -21.44
C HIS A 683 48.35 29.01 -22.77
N LEU A 684 47.81 27.96 -23.40
CA LEU A 684 48.18 27.60 -24.77
C LEU A 684 47.87 28.73 -25.76
N THR A 685 46.78 29.48 -25.53
CA THR A 685 46.44 30.67 -26.32
C THR A 685 47.44 31.81 -26.06
N THR A 686 47.88 31.99 -24.83
CA THR A 686 48.92 32.96 -24.47
C THR A 686 50.24 32.66 -25.15
N ILE A 687 50.69 31.39 -25.16
CA ILE A 687 51.86 30.97 -25.94
C ILE A 687 51.63 31.26 -27.43
N ALA A 688 50.45 30.92 -27.96
CA ALA A 688 50.10 31.16 -29.36
C ALA A 688 50.02 32.66 -29.73
N LYS A 689 49.92 33.60 -28.78
CA LYS A 689 49.99 35.05 -29.06
C LYS A 689 51.39 35.52 -29.44
N CYS A 690 52.41 34.75 -29.08
CA CYS A 690 53.82 35.13 -29.21
C CYS A 690 54.44 34.78 -30.58
N VAL A 691 53.64 34.53 -31.63
CA VAL A 691 54.17 34.15 -32.97
C VAL A 691 55.21 35.14 -33.48
N THR A 692 55.01 36.43 -33.22
CA THR A 692 55.90 37.51 -33.66
C THR A 692 56.98 37.88 -32.63
N ALA A 693 56.91 37.37 -31.40
CA ALA A 693 57.83 37.67 -30.30
C ALA A 693 57.94 36.48 -29.32
N PRO A 694 58.54 35.35 -29.73
CA PRO A 694 58.54 34.10 -28.94
C PRO A 694 59.28 34.23 -27.59
N GLU A 695 60.23 35.14 -27.49
CA GLU A 695 60.98 35.45 -26.28
C GLU A 695 60.10 35.91 -25.10
N ARG A 696 58.90 36.45 -25.37
CA ARG A 696 57.94 36.90 -24.35
C ARG A 696 57.10 35.78 -23.75
N ILE A 697 57.23 34.55 -24.26
CA ILE A 697 56.48 33.39 -23.73
C ILE A 697 56.77 33.20 -22.24
N ALA A 698 58.03 33.32 -21.82
CA ALA A 698 58.39 33.15 -20.40
C ALA A 698 57.72 34.22 -19.53
N GLU A 699 57.86 35.50 -19.90
CA GLU A 699 57.25 36.67 -19.23
C GLU A 699 55.73 36.50 -19.08
N LEU A 700 55.04 36.11 -20.15
CA LEU A 700 53.57 35.96 -20.14
C LEU A 700 53.07 34.75 -19.36
N LEU A 701 53.88 33.68 -19.24
CA LEU A 701 53.56 32.55 -18.37
C LEU A 701 53.83 32.90 -16.90
N ASP A 702 54.81 33.77 -16.62
CA ASP A 702 55.04 34.34 -15.28
C ASP A 702 53.86 35.24 -14.84
N GLU A 703 53.39 36.13 -15.74
CA GLU A 703 52.20 36.99 -15.50
C GLU A 703 50.91 36.18 -15.28
N ALA A 704 50.82 34.98 -15.87
CA ALA A 704 49.68 34.08 -15.73
C ALA A 704 49.77 33.18 -14.48
N GLU A 705 50.66 33.49 -13.53
CA GLU A 705 50.88 32.74 -12.29
C GLU A 705 51.19 31.24 -12.53
N ILE A 706 51.69 30.88 -13.72
CA ILE A 706 52.20 29.53 -13.98
C ILE A 706 53.59 29.49 -13.37
N CYS A 707 53.64 29.24 -12.07
CA CYS A 707 54.88 29.13 -11.33
C CYS A 707 55.84 28.18 -12.03
N ASN A 708 57.09 28.61 -12.14
CA ASN A 708 58.19 27.66 -12.15
C ASN A 708 58.12 27.01 -10.76
N TYR A 709 57.71 25.74 -10.71
CA TYR A 709 57.07 25.10 -9.55
C TYR A 709 57.33 25.74 -8.19
N GLU A 710 56.26 26.27 -7.59
CA GLU A 710 55.87 26.02 -6.19
C GLU A 710 54.45 26.60 -5.94
N THR A 711 53.54 25.68 -5.58
CA THR A 711 52.29 25.78 -4.79
C THR A 711 51.20 26.87 -4.98
N SER A 712 49.99 26.33 -5.29
CA SER A 712 48.67 26.49 -4.63
C SER A 712 47.67 27.62 -4.94
N ASP A 713 46.46 27.14 -5.31
CA ASP A 713 45.09 27.50 -4.88
C ASP A 713 44.19 28.57 -5.58
N LYS A 714 43.11 28.02 -6.21
CA LYS A 714 41.65 28.37 -6.24
C LYS A 714 41.14 29.76 -6.66
N PHE A 715 40.04 29.81 -7.46
CA PHE A 715 38.66 30.23 -7.06
C PHE A 715 37.60 30.17 -8.21
N SER A 716 36.32 30.20 -7.79
CA SER A 716 35.00 29.85 -8.38
C SER A 716 34.28 30.89 -9.27
N PHE A 717 33.16 30.55 -9.95
CA PHE A 717 31.96 31.41 -10.10
C PHE A 717 30.63 30.67 -10.47
N GLN A 718 29.50 31.32 -10.15
CA GLN A 718 28.09 30.88 -9.95
C GLN A 718 27.16 30.93 -11.19
N ASN A 719 26.08 30.11 -11.22
CA ASN A 719 24.64 30.51 -11.33
C ASN A 719 23.68 29.32 -11.58
N MET A 720 22.78 29.04 -10.61
CA MET A 720 21.59 28.14 -10.56
C MET A 720 20.31 28.88 -11.09
N ASP A 721 19.15 28.31 -11.45
CA ASP A 721 18.21 27.43 -10.72
C ASP A 721 17.20 26.72 -11.68
N SER A 722 16.81 25.47 -11.37
CA SER A 722 15.82 24.65 -12.12
C SER A 722 14.65 24.11 -11.27
N ILE A 723 14.43 24.69 -10.08
CA ILE A 723 13.33 24.38 -9.15
C ILE A 723 12.31 25.53 -9.22
N PRO A 724 10.98 25.28 -9.20
CA PRO A 724 10.01 26.38 -9.16
C PRO A 724 10.25 27.24 -7.91
N GLN A 725 10.36 28.54 -8.11
CA GLN A 725 10.59 29.49 -7.03
C GLN A 725 9.40 29.44 -6.05
N LEU A 726 9.67 29.22 -4.76
CA LEU A 726 8.63 29.25 -3.73
C LEU A 726 7.97 30.63 -3.71
N GLY A 727 6.63 30.65 -3.63
CA GLY A 727 5.82 31.85 -3.74
C GLY A 727 5.40 32.24 -5.16
N ALA A 728 5.98 31.64 -6.20
CA ALA A 728 5.54 31.85 -7.58
C ALA A 728 4.13 31.27 -7.80
N TYR A 729 3.33 31.91 -8.66
CA TYR A 729 1.97 31.47 -8.97
C TYR A 729 1.98 30.16 -9.77
N VAL A 730 1.09 29.23 -9.40
CA VAL A 730 0.86 27.97 -10.09
C VAL A 730 0.04 28.23 -11.37
N PRO A 731 0.59 27.96 -12.57
CA PRO A 731 -0.13 28.15 -13.82
C PRO A 731 -1.47 27.37 -13.88
N GLU A 732 -2.52 27.97 -14.47
CA GLU A 732 -3.86 27.35 -14.57
C GLU A 732 -3.87 25.96 -15.20
N LYS A 733 -2.92 25.70 -16.11
CA LYS A 733 -2.77 24.41 -16.79
C LYS A 733 -2.48 23.25 -15.82
N PHE A 734 -1.86 23.52 -14.67
CA PHE A 734 -1.60 22.50 -13.65
C PHE A 734 -2.74 22.32 -12.65
N HIS A 735 -3.80 23.15 -12.68
CA HIS A 735 -4.91 23.06 -11.72
C HIS A 735 -5.69 21.74 -11.85
N ALA A 736 -5.73 21.16 -13.04
CA ALA A 736 -6.33 19.84 -13.28
C ALA A 736 -5.58 18.69 -12.57
N MET A 737 -4.30 18.89 -12.24
CA MET A 737 -3.45 17.89 -11.57
C MET A 737 -3.49 18.01 -10.05
N LEU A 738 -4.26 18.94 -9.48
CA LEU A 738 -4.35 19.11 -8.04
C LEU A 738 -5.26 18.03 -7.42
N ASP A 739 -4.75 17.34 -6.41
CA ASP A 739 -5.49 16.33 -5.68
C ASP A 739 -6.58 16.97 -4.83
N ASN A 740 -7.82 16.54 -5.03
CA ASN A 740 -8.96 17.03 -4.26
C ASN A 740 -9.23 16.17 -3.02
N ASP A 741 -8.49 15.08 -2.82
CA ASP A 741 -8.58 14.24 -1.64
C ASP A 741 -7.81 14.81 -0.44
N PHE A 742 -8.18 14.41 0.77
CA PHE A 742 -7.60 14.92 2.02
C PHE A 742 -6.44 14.02 2.47
N VAL A 743 -5.30 14.13 1.78
CA VAL A 743 -4.13 13.25 1.99
C VAL A 743 -3.10 13.89 2.92
N LEU A 744 -2.39 13.05 3.70
CA LEU A 744 -1.21 13.43 4.48
C LEU A 744 -0.07 13.93 3.57
N LEU A 745 0.46 15.11 3.87
CA LEU A 745 1.58 15.74 3.18
C LEU A 745 2.92 15.41 3.87
N ASP A 746 3.95 15.16 3.05
CA ASP A 746 5.28 14.81 3.52
C ASP A 746 6.14 16.04 3.82
N ILE A 747 7.07 15.94 4.78
CA ILE A 747 8.03 17.01 5.07
C ILE A 747 8.96 17.19 3.87
N GLY A 748 9.09 18.42 3.40
CA GLY A 748 9.86 18.79 2.22
C GLY A 748 9.08 18.79 0.91
N GLU A 749 7.81 18.34 0.92
CA GLU A 749 6.96 18.26 -0.28
C GLU A 749 6.62 19.66 -0.84
N ILE A 750 6.70 19.83 -2.17
CA ILE A 750 6.20 21.02 -2.86
C ILE A 750 4.71 20.84 -3.14
N VAL A 751 3.90 21.76 -2.62
CA VAL A 751 2.45 21.75 -2.69
C VAL A 751 1.94 23.05 -3.31
N ALA A 752 0.74 23.02 -3.88
CA ALA A 752 0.04 24.25 -4.24
C ALA A 752 -0.73 24.75 -3.02
N TYR A 753 -0.39 25.96 -2.56
CA TYR A 753 -1.09 26.66 -1.50
C TYR A 753 -2.12 27.62 -2.09
N GLU A 754 -3.38 27.44 -1.72
CA GLU A 754 -4.49 28.31 -2.16
C GLU A 754 -4.58 29.55 -1.28
N ILE A 755 -4.27 30.70 -1.86
CA ILE A 755 -4.33 32.00 -1.18
C ILE A 755 -5.77 32.52 -1.14
N GLU A 756 -6.46 32.44 -2.27
CA GLU A 756 -7.80 33.01 -2.45
C GLU A 756 -8.60 32.20 -3.48
N ASP A 757 -9.86 31.90 -3.17
CA ASP A 757 -10.79 31.25 -4.10
C ASP A 757 -12.01 32.14 -4.37
N ARG A 758 -12.11 32.62 -5.61
CA ARG A 758 -13.26 33.38 -6.12
C ARG A 758 -14.13 32.51 -7.02
N TRP A 759 -14.85 31.58 -6.40
CA TRP A 759 -15.74 30.64 -7.09
C TRP A 759 -16.87 31.31 -7.88
N GLU A 760 -17.21 32.57 -7.61
CA GLU A 760 -18.18 33.33 -8.39
C GLU A 760 -17.63 33.76 -9.77
N ASN A 761 -16.35 34.16 -9.86
CA ASN A 761 -15.82 34.93 -11.01
C ASN A 761 -14.45 34.45 -11.59
N GLY A 762 -13.87 33.31 -11.18
CA GLY A 762 -12.60 32.87 -11.78
C GLY A 762 -11.99 31.56 -11.25
N SER A 763 -10.75 31.26 -11.69
CA SER A 763 -9.91 30.16 -11.17
C SER A 763 -9.28 30.57 -9.82
N PRO A 764 -9.00 29.61 -8.91
CA PRO A 764 -8.36 29.91 -7.63
C PRO A 764 -6.93 30.42 -7.82
N VAL A 765 -6.49 31.31 -6.92
CA VAL A 765 -5.12 31.84 -6.89
C VAL A 765 -4.26 30.93 -6.03
N LEU A 766 -3.30 30.27 -6.66
CA LEU A 766 -2.45 29.22 -6.07
C LEU A 766 -0.99 29.61 -6.23
N VAL A 767 -0.18 29.34 -5.21
CA VAL A 767 1.29 29.52 -5.24
C VAL A 767 2.03 28.25 -4.85
N PHE A 768 3.26 28.09 -5.33
CA PHE A 768 4.13 27.00 -4.89
C PHE A 768 4.59 27.25 -3.45
N ALA A 769 4.42 26.23 -2.59
CA ALA A 769 4.87 26.25 -1.21
C ALA A 769 5.59 24.94 -0.88
N LYS A 770 6.50 24.97 0.10
CA LYS A 770 7.20 23.77 0.59
C LYS A 770 6.75 23.44 2.00
N VAL A 771 6.37 22.20 2.27
CA VAL A 771 6.03 21.74 3.62
C VAL A 771 7.30 21.64 4.46
N LEU A 772 7.35 22.32 5.61
CA LEU A 772 8.51 22.31 6.51
C LEU A 772 8.34 21.32 7.65
N LYS A 773 7.16 21.28 8.26
CA LYS A 773 6.81 20.32 9.31
C LYS A 773 5.30 20.24 9.50
N LYS A 774 4.86 19.10 10.03
CA LYS A 774 3.52 18.91 10.57
C LYS A 774 3.45 19.52 11.97
N VAL A 775 2.39 20.26 12.27
CA VAL A 775 2.16 20.87 13.59
C VAL A 775 1.41 19.85 14.45
N ASP A 776 2.07 19.34 15.49
CA ASP A 776 1.46 18.42 16.44
C ASP A 776 0.40 19.16 17.28
N SER A 777 -0.87 18.83 17.05
CA SER A 777 -1.97 19.26 17.90
C SER A 777 -2.55 18.04 18.61
N ALA A 778 -2.44 18.03 19.95
CA ALA A 778 -2.79 16.91 20.81
C ALA A 778 -4.31 16.55 20.84
N VAL A 779 -5.14 17.14 19.98
CA VAL A 779 -6.61 17.13 20.13
C VAL A 779 -7.37 16.58 18.91
N MET A 780 -6.75 16.28 17.76
CA MET A 780 -7.54 16.06 16.53
C MET A 780 -7.44 14.64 15.93
N SER A 781 -8.61 14.03 15.70
CA SER A 781 -8.82 12.65 15.24
C SER A 781 -9.14 12.50 13.74
N SER A 782 -9.04 13.57 12.94
CA SER A 782 -9.42 13.58 11.51
C SER A 782 -8.38 14.32 10.66
N GLU A 783 -8.01 13.72 9.52
CA GLU A 783 -6.93 14.18 8.60
C GLU A 783 -7.19 15.56 8.01
N ILE A 784 -8.46 15.98 7.94
CA ILE A 784 -8.88 17.29 7.42
C ILE A 784 -8.43 18.47 8.29
N TYR A 785 -8.00 18.24 9.54
CA TYR A 785 -7.63 19.31 10.48
C TYR A 785 -6.12 19.46 10.71
N LEU A 786 -5.32 18.72 9.94
CA LEU A 786 -3.88 18.81 10.06
C LEU A 786 -3.40 20.21 9.66
N GLN A 787 -2.49 20.74 10.46
CA GLN A 787 -1.82 22.00 10.18
C GLN A 787 -0.36 21.72 9.81
N TYR A 788 0.12 22.49 8.84
CA TYR A 788 1.48 22.39 8.34
C TYR A 788 2.11 23.77 8.35
N ASP A 789 3.36 23.83 8.78
CA ASP A 789 4.21 24.98 8.53
C ASP A 789 4.74 24.86 7.11
N ILE A 790 4.49 25.88 6.29
CA ILE A 790 4.90 25.95 4.89
C ILE A 790 5.84 27.14 4.65
N ASP A 791 6.76 26.97 3.71
CA ASP A 791 7.63 28.01 3.18
C ASP A 791 7.11 28.46 1.81
N ILE A 792 6.81 29.75 1.67
CA ILE A 792 6.40 30.38 0.40
C ILE A 792 7.50 31.28 -0.16
N GLY A 793 8.76 31.08 0.24
CA GLY A 793 9.94 31.82 -0.23
C GLY A 793 10.16 33.15 0.49
N SER A 794 9.12 33.99 0.61
CA SER A 794 9.21 35.29 1.29
C SER A 794 9.03 35.20 2.81
N GLU A 795 8.27 34.20 3.28
CA GLU A 795 7.92 34.01 4.68
C GLU A 795 7.48 32.56 4.94
N THR A 796 7.46 32.16 6.21
CA THR A 796 6.89 30.89 6.65
C THR A 796 5.50 31.11 7.26
N LYS A 797 4.55 30.20 6.95
CA LYS A 797 3.15 30.29 7.40
C LYS A 797 2.64 28.96 7.92
N THR A 798 1.84 29.00 8.97
CA THR A 798 1.07 27.83 9.43
C THR A 798 -0.30 27.84 8.75
N VAL A 799 -0.62 26.77 8.01
CA VAL A 799 -1.88 26.65 7.26
C VAL A 799 -2.51 25.27 7.44
N MET A 800 -3.83 25.17 7.29
CA MET A 800 -4.54 23.90 7.33
C MET A 800 -4.39 23.12 6.01
N ALA A 801 -4.34 21.79 6.11
CA ALA A 801 -4.23 20.86 4.98
C ALA A 801 -5.32 21.07 3.92
N ILE A 802 -6.51 21.56 4.29
CA ILE A 802 -7.61 21.83 3.34
C ILE A 802 -7.26 22.89 2.28
N PHE A 803 -6.28 23.77 2.53
CA PHE A 803 -5.79 24.78 1.58
C PHE A 803 -4.56 24.34 0.78
N LEU A 804 -4.06 23.14 1.06
CA LEU A 804 -2.89 22.56 0.42
C LEU A 804 -3.32 21.46 -0.55
N TYR A 805 -2.75 21.49 -1.75
CA TYR A 805 -3.03 20.53 -2.81
C TYR A 805 -1.73 19.86 -3.26
N ARG A 806 -1.72 18.53 -3.22
CA ARG A 806 -0.69 17.71 -3.85
C ARG A 806 -0.89 17.69 -5.36
N PHE A 807 0.19 17.62 -6.12
CA PHE A 807 0.13 17.38 -7.56
C PHE A 807 0.07 15.87 -7.84
N ILE A 808 -0.98 15.39 -8.52
CA ILE A 808 -1.24 13.99 -8.86
C ILE A 808 -1.55 13.81 -10.37
N ARG A 809 -1.29 12.61 -10.89
CA ARG A 809 -1.85 12.14 -12.17
C ARG A 809 -3.01 11.20 -11.87
N LYS A 810 -4.22 11.46 -12.40
CA LYS A 810 -5.28 10.45 -12.37
C LYS A 810 -4.98 9.36 -13.39
N GLU A 811 -4.98 8.10 -12.98
CA GLU A 811 -4.93 6.94 -13.88
C GLU A 811 -6.24 6.84 -14.68
N VAL A 812 -6.14 6.56 -15.98
CA VAL A 812 -7.31 6.19 -16.80
C VAL A 812 -7.57 4.73 -16.52
N ASP A 813 -8.67 4.44 -15.84
CA ASP A 813 -8.96 3.14 -15.27
C ASP A 813 -9.24 2.07 -16.36
N SER A 814 -8.49 0.95 -16.31
CA SER A 814 -8.94 -0.43 -16.56
C SER A 814 -7.76 -1.35 -16.93
N LYS A 815 -7.33 -2.17 -15.96
CA LYS A 815 -6.46 -3.38 -16.08
C LYS A 815 -4.94 -3.22 -16.15
N SER A 816 -4.29 -2.60 -15.16
CA SER A 816 -2.89 -2.99 -14.87
C SER A 816 -2.38 -2.57 -13.47
N LEU A 817 -2.62 -3.43 -12.47
CA LEU A 817 -1.62 -3.75 -11.46
C LEU A 817 -1.57 -5.29 -11.31
N VAL A 818 -1.26 -5.94 -12.42
CA VAL A 818 -0.65 -7.27 -12.40
C VAL A 818 0.74 -7.06 -12.97
N ILE A 819 1.75 -7.15 -12.11
CA ILE A 819 3.14 -7.29 -12.50
C ILE A 819 3.18 -8.38 -13.58
N ARG A 820 3.55 -7.98 -14.78
CA ARG A 820 3.58 -8.81 -15.97
C ARG A 820 4.62 -9.91 -15.72
N ARG A 821 4.13 -11.11 -15.37
CA ARG A 821 4.91 -12.34 -15.24
C ARG A 821 5.71 -12.54 -16.54
N THR A 822 7.03 -12.47 -16.46
CA THR A 822 7.91 -13.13 -17.43
C THR A 822 7.94 -14.61 -17.06
N SER A 823 7.14 -15.42 -17.76
CA SER A 823 7.26 -16.87 -17.68
C SER A 823 8.23 -17.35 -18.77
N PRO A 824 9.28 -18.12 -18.44
CA PRO A 824 10.06 -18.84 -19.43
C PRO A 824 9.20 -19.93 -20.07
N SER A 825 9.27 -20.03 -21.40
CA SER A 825 8.65 -21.09 -22.17
C SER A 825 9.38 -22.42 -21.94
N THR A 826 8.73 -23.38 -21.29
CA THR A 826 9.04 -24.80 -21.45
C THR A 826 7.80 -25.62 -21.12
N LYS A 827 7.22 -26.24 -22.16
CA LYS A 827 6.22 -27.31 -22.01
C LYS A 827 6.91 -28.55 -21.44
N PRO A 828 6.24 -29.31 -20.58
CA PRO A 828 6.12 -30.74 -20.85
C PRO A 828 4.68 -31.24 -20.80
N GLU A 829 4.44 -32.28 -21.60
CA GLU A 829 3.20 -32.97 -21.84
C GLU A 829 2.62 -33.64 -20.59
N SER A 830 1.30 -33.64 -20.47
CA SER A 830 0.54 -34.48 -19.55
C SER A 830 -0.26 -35.53 -20.33
N PRO A 831 -0.34 -36.79 -19.86
CA PRO A 831 -1.39 -37.72 -20.27
C PRO A 831 -2.60 -37.63 -19.32
N LYS A 832 -3.80 -37.59 -19.92
CA LYS A 832 -5.12 -37.79 -19.27
C LYS A 832 -5.27 -39.25 -18.81
N PRO A 833 -6.08 -39.56 -17.78
CA PRO A 833 -7.55 -39.74 -17.88
C PRO A 833 -8.26 -39.21 -16.59
N GLU A 834 -9.58 -39.17 -16.35
CA GLU A 834 -10.82 -39.61 -17.01
C GLU A 834 -11.99 -38.81 -16.39
N SER A 835 -13.14 -38.93 -17.04
CA SER A 835 -14.43 -38.23 -16.86
C SER A 835 -15.09 -38.27 -15.48
N PHE A 836 -15.66 -37.14 -15.04
CA PHE A 836 -17.00 -37.08 -14.43
C PHE A 836 -17.64 -35.71 -14.69
N LYS A 837 -18.85 -35.71 -15.27
CA LYS A 837 -19.69 -34.51 -15.50
C LYS A 837 -20.47 -34.20 -14.21
N PRO A 838 -20.71 -32.90 -13.90
CA PRO A 838 -21.92 -32.51 -13.20
C PRO A 838 -22.86 -31.72 -14.09
N GLU A 839 -24.12 -31.82 -13.72
CA GLU A 839 -25.33 -31.38 -14.41
C GLU A 839 -25.48 -29.85 -14.49
N SER A 840 -26.30 -29.48 -15.46
CA SER A 840 -26.74 -28.12 -15.77
C SER A 840 -27.51 -27.46 -14.62
N SER A 841 -26.96 -26.39 -14.07
CA SER A 841 -27.71 -25.31 -13.42
C SER A 841 -27.29 -23.97 -14.03
N LYS A 842 -28.30 -23.16 -14.36
CA LYS A 842 -28.15 -21.85 -15.00
C LYS A 842 -27.34 -20.91 -14.08
N PRO A 843 -26.51 -20.00 -14.62
CA PRO A 843 -25.81 -19.02 -13.80
C PRO A 843 -26.79 -17.95 -13.32
N GLU A 844 -27.00 -17.89 -12.00
CA GLU A 844 -27.53 -16.70 -11.33
C GLU A 844 -26.51 -15.57 -11.42
N SER A 845 -27.00 -14.39 -11.79
CA SER A 845 -26.24 -13.16 -11.99
C SER A 845 -25.65 -12.62 -10.68
N ILE A 846 -24.33 -12.66 -10.56
CA ILE A 846 -23.57 -12.00 -9.50
C ILE A 846 -23.47 -10.49 -9.84
N LYS A 847 -24.23 -9.63 -9.16
CA LYS A 847 -24.00 -8.17 -9.02
C LYS A 847 -24.04 -7.66 -7.55
N PRO A 848 -23.29 -8.18 -6.55
CA PRO A 848 -23.33 -7.64 -5.18
C PRO A 848 -22.30 -6.53 -4.90
N GLU A 849 -21.17 -6.47 -5.62
CA GLU A 849 -19.99 -5.68 -5.18
C GLU A 849 -20.18 -4.15 -5.24
N SER A 850 -20.89 -3.62 -6.25
CA SER A 850 -21.04 -2.16 -6.42
C SER A 850 -21.96 -1.51 -5.37
N SER A 851 -22.82 -2.28 -4.70
CA SER A 851 -23.80 -1.74 -3.74
C SER A 851 -23.20 -1.44 -2.37
N ASN A 852 -22.24 -2.24 -1.90
CA ASN A 852 -21.61 -2.05 -0.59
C ASN A 852 -20.64 -0.86 -0.61
N GLN A 853 -19.87 -0.72 -1.68
CA GLN A 853 -18.94 0.41 -1.87
C GLN A 853 -19.67 1.77 -1.83
N LEU A 854 -20.85 1.87 -2.44
CA LEU A 854 -21.63 3.12 -2.44
C LEU A 854 -22.12 3.51 -1.04
N LYS A 855 -22.53 2.53 -0.22
CA LYS A 855 -22.99 2.78 1.16
C LYS A 855 -21.87 3.32 2.03
N GLU A 856 -20.68 2.75 1.91
CA GLU A 856 -19.51 3.20 2.67
C GLU A 856 -19.07 4.61 2.29
N VAL A 857 -19.00 4.91 0.99
CA VAL A 857 -18.67 6.26 0.51
C VAL A 857 -19.68 7.29 1.02
N LYS A 858 -20.99 6.98 1.00
CA LYS A 858 -22.03 7.84 1.58
C LYS A 858 -21.83 8.07 3.09
N ARG A 859 -21.48 7.03 3.85
CA ARG A 859 -21.22 7.12 5.30
C ARG A 859 -20.04 8.06 5.59
N ASN A 860 -18.93 7.89 4.87
CA ASN A 860 -17.74 8.73 5.04
C ASN A 860 -18.02 10.20 4.68
N ILE A 861 -18.71 10.45 3.56
CA ILE A 861 -19.12 11.81 3.16
C ILE A 861 -20.02 12.46 4.20
N ARG A 862 -21.00 11.72 4.76
CA ARG A 862 -21.89 12.24 5.81
C ARG A 862 -21.08 12.66 7.04
N LYS A 863 -20.12 11.84 7.48
CA LYS A 863 -19.22 12.17 8.60
C LYS A 863 -18.43 13.45 8.33
N MET A 864 -17.79 13.55 7.16
CA MET A 864 -16.99 14.72 6.78
C MET A 864 -17.82 16.01 6.67
N LEU A 865 -19.05 15.93 6.12
CA LEU A 865 -19.93 17.09 6.02
C LEU A 865 -20.47 17.54 7.38
N LYS A 866 -20.76 16.61 8.32
CA LYS A 866 -21.15 16.96 9.70
C LYS A 866 -20.02 17.71 10.39
N GLU A 867 -18.80 17.20 10.25
CA GLU A 867 -17.57 17.81 10.72
C GLU A 867 -17.37 19.23 10.12
N ALA A 868 -17.52 19.38 8.80
CA ALA A 868 -17.42 20.67 8.11
C ALA A 868 -18.44 21.71 8.61
N TRP A 869 -19.63 21.29 9.05
CA TRP A 869 -20.68 22.20 9.53
C TRP A 869 -20.41 22.83 10.89
N THR A 870 -19.41 22.32 11.63
CA THR A 870 -18.95 22.89 12.90
C THR A 870 -17.95 24.04 12.73
N LYS A 871 -17.49 24.28 11.49
CA LYS A 871 -16.43 25.23 11.15
C LYS A 871 -16.95 26.58 10.68
N ASP A 872 -16.03 27.52 10.54
CA ASP A 872 -16.34 28.81 9.95
C ASP A 872 -16.76 28.67 8.48
N GLU A 873 -17.33 29.74 7.91
CA GLU A 873 -17.89 29.68 6.56
C GLU A 873 -16.83 29.39 5.49
N LYS A 874 -15.60 29.88 5.68
CA LYS A 874 -14.49 29.74 4.74
C LYS A 874 -13.99 28.30 4.70
N GLU A 875 -13.70 27.70 5.85
CA GLU A 875 -13.26 26.31 6.00
C GLU A 875 -14.35 25.34 5.51
N ARG A 876 -15.61 25.59 5.89
CA ARG A 876 -16.75 24.77 5.46
C ARG A 876 -16.90 24.77 3.94
N LYS A 877 -16.86 25.94 3.29
CA LYS A 877 -16.93 26.06 1.82
C LYS A 877 -15.75 25.36 1.15
N GLN A 878 -14.55 25.40 1.74
CA GLN A 878 -13.36 24.72 1.22
C GLN A 878 -13.51 23.18 1.23
N ILE A 879 -14.00 22.60 2.33
CA ILE A 879 -14.22 21.15 2.44
C ILE A 879 -15.28 20.70 1.41
N ILE A 880 -16.38 21.45 1.31
CA ILE A 880 -17.46 21.15 0.37
C ILE A 880 -16.96 21.27 -1.09
N LYS A 881 -16.13 22.27 -1.40
CA LYS A 881 -15.49 22.40 -2.71
C LYS A 881 -14.68 21.17 -3.07
N ARG A 882 -13.77 20.74 -2.19
CA ARG A 882 -12.91 19.57 -2.42
C ARG A 882 -13.73 18.30 -2.60
N LEU A 883 -14.74 18.06 -1.75
CA LEU A 883 -15.66 16.93 -1.90
C LEU A 883 -16.44 16.98 -3.22
N SER A 884 -16.95 18.16 -3.58
CA SER A 884 -17.71 18.37 -4.82
C SER A 884 -16.84 18.09 -6.05
N LEU A 885 -15.60 18.59 -6.09
CA LEU A 885 -14.67 18.37 -7.19
C LEU A 885 -14.07 16.95 -7.20
N LYS A 886 -13.91 16.30 -6.05
CA LYS A 886 -13.48 14.89 -5.94
C LYS A 886 -14.50 13.98 -6.61
N TRP A 887 -15.78 14.15 -6.28
CA TRP A 887 -16.87 13.27 -6.71
C TRP A 887 -17.66 13.76 -7.93
N HIS A 888 -17.24 14.86 -8.58
CA HIS A 888 -17.94 15.35 -9.77
C HIS A 888 -17.85 14.33 -10.93
N PRO A 889 -18.95 14.00 -11.63
CA PRO A 889 -18.94 13.02 -12.72
C PRO A 889 -17.98 13.40 -13.86
N ASP A 890 -17.95 14.68 -14.25
CA ASP A 890 -17.05 15.15 -15.32
C ASP A 890 -15.54 14.94 -15.03
N LYS A 891 -15.13 14.71 -13.77
CA LYS A 891 -13.74 14.47 -13.37
C LYS A 891 -13.38 12.98 -13.16
N ASN A 892 -14.33 12.06 -13.32
CA ASN A 892 -14.16 10.63 -13.01
C ASN A 892 -14.68 9.75 -14.16
N HIS A 893 -13.90 9.68 -15.25
CA HIS A 893 -14.22 8.86 -16.43
C HIS A 893 -14.26 7.37 -16.09
N GLY A 894 -15.22 6.66 -16.68
CA GLY A 894 -15.43 5.22 -16.45
C GLY A 894 -16.20 4.89 -15.16
N ASN A 895 -16.44 5.89 -14.29
CA ASN A 895 -17.20 5.74 -13.06
C ASN A 895 -18.28 6.83 -12.89
N GLU A 896 -18.76 7.41 -14.00
CA GLU A 896 -19.64 8.59 -14.01
C GLU A 896 -20.97 8.31 -13.31
N GLU A 897 -21.52 7.11 -13.46
CA GLU A 897 -22.80 6.74 -12.84
C GLU A 897 -22.68 6.67 -11.30
N PHE A 898 -21.58 6.12 -10.79
CA PHE A 898 -21.29 6.05 -9.36
C PHE A 898 -21.04 7.45 -8.79
N CYS A 899 -20.15 8.22 -9.41
CA CYS A 899 -19.83 9.58 -9.00
C CYS A 899 -21.07 10.50 -9.07
N THR A 900 -21.97 10.29 -10.04
CA THR A 900 -23.26 11.02 -10.09
C THR A 900 -24.11 10.74 -8.86
N LYS A 901 -24.26 9.46 -8.45
CA LYS A 901 -25.01 9.08 -7.25
C LYS A 901 -24.39 9.68 -5.99
N VAL A 902 -23.06 9.66 -5.89
CA VAL A 902 -22.32 10.24 -4.76
C VAL A 902 -22.46 11.77 -4.72
N PHE A 903 -22.33 12.45 -5.87
CA PHE A 903 -22.45 13.90 -5.99
C PHE A 903 -23.87 14.39 -5.67
N GLN A 904 -24.90 13.66 -6.13
CA GLN A 904 -26.30 13.94 -5.75
C GLN A 904 -26.52 13.79 -4.24
N TYR A 905 -25.91 12.77 -3.62
CA TYR A 905 -25.97 12.58 -2.18
C TYR A 905 -25.29 13.72 -1.40
N ILE A 906 -24.14 14.21 -1.87
CA ILE A 906 -23.47 15.42 -1.32
C ILE A 906 -24.42 16.62 -1.37
N ARG A 907 -25.05 16.89 -2.52
CA ARG A 907 -26.01 18.01 -2.68
C ARG A 907 -27.21 17.88 -1.74
N HIS A 908 -27.75 16.66 -1.60
CA HIS A 908 -28.87 16.38 -0.70
C HIS A 908 -28.53 16.62 0.77
N LEU A 909 -27.37 16.13 1.23
CA LEU A 909 -26.91 16.35 2.60
C LEU A 909 -26.69 17.84 2.90
N ILE A 910 -26.12 18.58 1.96
CA ILE A 910 -25.93 20.03 2.10
C ILE A 910 -27.28 20.74 2.23
N SER A 911 -28.27 20.42 1.38
CA SER A 911 -29.61 21.00 1.50
C SER A 911 -30.31 20.66 2.82
N LYS A 912 -30.08 19.45 3.37
CA LYS A 912 -30.58 19.06 4.71
C LYS A 912 -29.88 19.86 5.82
N PHE A 913 -28.56 20.00 5.77
CA PHE A 913 -27.78 20.70 6.79
C PHE A 913 -28.03 22.21 6.80
N GLU A 914 -28.33 22.82 5.64
CA GLU A 914 -28.83 24.20 5.58
C GLU A 914 -30.16 24.39 6.31
N LYS A 915 -31.02 23.37 6.28
CA LYS A 915 -32.32 23.36 6.98
C LYS A 915 -32.20 22.93 8.44
N GLY A 916 -30.99 22.72 8.97
CA GLY A 916 -30.74 22.30 10.35
C GLY A 916 -31.10 20.83 10.66
N GLN A 917 -31.26 19.98 9.63
CA GLN A 917 -31.67 18.58 9.79
C GLN A 917 -30.44 17.65 9.81
N PHE A 918 -29.96 17.26 11.00
CA PHE A 918 -28.73 16.47 11.20
C PHE A 918 -28.94 14.97 11.54
N GLU A 919 -30.18 14.45 11.46
CA GLU A 919 -30.58 13.13 11.98
C GLU A 919 -29.78 11.92 11.40
N ASP A 920 -29.54 10.92 12.26
CA ASP A 920 -28.76 9.70 12.02
C ASP A 920 -29.60 8.49 11.55
N SER A 921 -30.52 8.68 10.61
CA SER A 921 -31.24 7.52 10.05
C SER A 921 -30.51 6.93 8.83
N ASP A 922 -30.13 5.65 8.92
CA ASP A 922 -29.58 4.85 7.81
C ASP A 922 -30.67 4.41 6.80
N SER A 923 -31.90 4.94 6.94
CA SER A 923 -33.05 4.60 6.10
C SER A 923 -33.18 5.43 4.80
N ASP A 924 -32.24 6.34 4.54
CA ASP A 924 -32.27 7.28 3.40
C ASP A 924 -32.03 6.62 2.01
N ASP A 925 -31.82 5.29 1.92
CA ASP A 925 -31.49 4.58 0.67
C ASP A 925 -32.67 4.47 -0.34
N ASP A 926 -33.91 4.74 0.06
CA ASP A 926 -35.11 4.48 -0.78
C ASP A 926 -35.82 5.74 -1.36
N ALA A 927 -35.34 6.95 -1.08
CA ALA A 927 -36.04 8.18 -1.47
C ALA A 927 -35.89 8.58 -2.96
N SER A 928 -34.93 7.99 -3.69
CA SER A 928 -34.66 8.34 -5.10
C SER A 928 -35.59 7.64 -6.13
N ALA A 929 -36.46 6.72 -5.69
CA ALA A 929 -37.24 5.86 -6.57
C ALA A 929 -38.71 6.28 -6.82
N LYS A 930 -39.24 7.32 -6.14
CA LYS A 930 -40.71 7.55 -6.08
C LYS A 930 -41.29 8.67 -6.96
N THR A 931 -40.63 9.09 -8.03
CA THR A 931 -41.21 10.04 -9.02
C THR A 931 -41.08 9.56 -10.46
N ARG A 932 -41.75 8.46 -10.80
CA ARG A 932 -42.11 8.15 -12.20
C ARG A 932 -43.51 7.55 -12.28
N SER A 933 -44.50 8.37 -12.65
CA SER A 933 -45.59 7.88 -13.50
C SER A 933 -46.13 8.99 -14.39
N LYS A 934 -46.27 8.65 -15.68
CA LYS A 934 -46.92 9.35 -16.80
C LYS A 934 -46.11 10.43 -17.56
N ALA A 935 -45.44 10.01 -18.63
CA ALA A 935 -45.63 10.59 -19.97
C ALA A 935 -44.98 9.70 -21.05
N SER A 936 -45.61 9.65 -22.21
CA SER A 936 -45.40 8.76 -23.35
C SER A 936 -44.30 9.22 -24.33
N ARG A 937 -43.62 8.22 -24.91
CA ARG A 937 -42.96 8.15 -26.24
C ARG A 937 -42.77 9.47 -27.04
N SER A 938 -41.51 9.86 -27.24
CA SER A 938 -40.96 10.23 -28.55
C SER A 938 -39.43 10.19 -28.56
N SER A 939 -38.87 9.71 -29.67
CA SER A 939 -37.45 9.60 -30.00
C SER A 939 -36.80 10.95 -30.31
N GLY A 940 -35.55 11.16 -29.89
CA GLY A 940 -34.68 12.23 -30.41
C GLY A 940 -33.73 12.82 -29.35
N GLU A 941 -32.43 12.64 -29.58
CA GLU A 941 -31.28 13.46 -29.12
C GLU A 941 -31.15 13.85 -27.64
N ARG A 942 -30.15 13.25 -26.98
CA ARG A 942 -29.71 13.61 -25.61
C ARG A 942 -28.85 14.88 -25.63
N SER A 943 -29.48 16.02 -25.36
CA SER A 943 -28.82 17.23 -24.88
C SER A 943 -29.04 17.37 -23.36
N TYR A 944 -27.98 17.58 -22.61
CA TYR A 944 -27.99 17.67 -21.13
C TYR A 944 -28.44 19.08 -20.70
N SER A 945 -29.76 19.27 -20.57
CA SER A 945 -30.33 20.42 -19.86
C SER A 945 -31.70 20.05 -19.25
N GLU A 946 -31.69 19.33 -18.13
CA GLU A 946 -32.88 19.27 -17.25
C GLU A 946 -32.79 20.39 -16.22
N GLN A 947 -33.66 21.40 -16.35
CA GLN A 947 -33.88 22.44 -15.35
C GLN A 947 -34.56 21.85 -14.10
N PRO A 948 -34.06 22.11 -12.88
CA PRO A 948 -34.82 21.84 -11.66
C PRO A 948 -35.93 22.88 -11.50
N SER A 949 -37.09 22.42 -11.05
CA SER A 949 -38.25 23.22 -10.69
C SER A 949 -37.91 24.36 -9.73
N ARG A 950 -38.44 25.55 -10.04
CA ARG A 950 -38.41 26.78 -9.24
C ARG A 950 -38.97 26.55 -7.83
N GLN A 951 -38.09 26.29 -6.85
CA GLN A 951 -38.32 26.59 -5.44
C GLN A 951 -36.98 26.47 -4.68
N SER A 952 -36.51 27.62 -4.15
CA SER A 952 -35.26 27.87 -3.40
C SER A 952 -34.03 28.23 -4.25
N ASP A 953 -33.90 29.52 -4.56
CA ASP A 953 -32.62 30.17 -4.92
C ASP A 953 -31.67 30.12 -3.71
N SER A 954 -30.93 29.02 -3.53
CA SER A 954 -29.83 28.99 -2.56
C SER A 954 -28.49 29.30 -3.24
N GLU A 955 -27.64 30.04 -2.55
CA GLU A 955 -26.25 30.35 -2.89
C GLU A 955 -25.46 29.11 -3.36
N TRP A 956 -25.83 27.92 -2.83
CA TRP A 956 -25.23 26.65 -3.22
C TRP A 956 -25.54 26.19 -4.65
N ASN A 957 -26.67 26.56 -5.23
CA ASN A 957 -26.95 26.20 -6.62
C ASN A 957 -25.96 26.90 -7.57
N SER A 958 -25.70 28.19 -7.37
CA SER A 958 -24.66 28.93 -8.09
C SER A 958 -23.26 28.33 -7.83
N PHE A 959 -22.98 27.94 -6.58
CA PHE A 959 -21.74 27.26 -6.21
C PHE A 959 -21.54 25.94 -6.97
N PHE A 960 -22.53 25.04 -6.98
CA PHE A 960 -22.42 23.75 -7.66
C PHE A 960 -22.33 23.91 -9.18
N GLU A 961 -23.04 24.88 -9.77
CA GLU A 961 -22.88 25.21 -11.19
C GLU A 961 -21.46 25.68 -11.50
N SER A 962 -20.87 26.51 -10.64
CA SER A 962 -19.47 26.91 -10.75
C SER A 962 -18.51 25.73 -10.64
N MET A 963 -18.72 24.82 -9.68
CA MET A 963 -17.93 23.60 -9.55
C MET A 963 -18.07 22.70 -10.78
N GLY A 964 -19.27 22.63 -11.38
CA GLY A 964 -19.50 21.92 -12.63
C GLY A 964 -18.72 22.54 -13.81
N ARG A 965 -18.72 23.87 -13.94
CA ARG A 965 -17.88 24.57 -14.94
C ARG A 965 -16.39 24.27 -14.73
N ARG A 966 -15.90 24.32 -13.48
CA ARG A 966 -14.51 23.98 -13.13
C ARG A 966 -14.16 22.53 -13.45
N ALA A 967 -15.04 21.59 -13.11
CA ALA A 967 -14.85 20.17 -13.42
C ALA A 967 -14.70 19.91 -14.92
N ARG A 968 -15.53 20.57 -15.76
CA ARG A 968 -15.41 20.51 -17.23
C ARG A 968 -14.13 21.16 -17.74
N LYS A 969 -13.75 22.32 -17.21
CA LYS A 969 -12.48 22.99 -17.57
C LYS A 969 -11.29 22.09 -17.25
N HIS A 970 -11.25 21.48 -16.06
CA HIS A 970 -10.19 20.55 -15.67
C HIS A 970 -10.17 19.31 -16.55
N ARG A 971 -11.34 18.80 -16.95
CA ARG A 971 -11.46 17.70 -17.91
C ARG A 971 -10.84 18.07 -19.25
N HIS A 972 -11.22 19.19 -19.84
CA HIS A 972 -10.67 19.63 -21.13
C HIS A 972 -9.16 19.90 -21.06
N GLN A 973 -8.68 20.49 -19.97
CA GLN A 973 -7.25 20.67 -19.73
C GLN A 973 -6.54 19.31 -19.68
N TYR A 974 -7.05 18.36 -18.90
CA TYR A 974 -6.47 17.02 -18.79
C TYR A 974 -6.50 16.24 -20.13
N GLU A 975 -7.61 16.28 -20.88
CA GLU A 975 -7.75 15.67 -22.21
C GLU A 975 -6.77 16.30 -23.22
N SER A 976 -6.59 17.63 -23.17
CA SER A 976 -5.62 18.34 -24.02
C SER A 976 -4.17 17.95 -23.68
N TYR A 977 -3.87 17.75 -22.39
CA TYR A 977 -2.59 17.22 -21.93
C TYR A 977 -2.33 15.78 -22.34
N SER A 978 -3.39 14.97 -22.50
CA SER A 978 -3.30 13.57 -22.93
C SER A 978 -2.99 13.43 -24.44
N GLN A 979 -3.36 14.43 -25.25
CA GLN A 979 -3.29 14.37 -26.72
C GLN A 979 -2.15 15.18 -27.36
N ALA A 980 -1.44 16.05 -26.62
CA ALA A 980 -0.42 16.93 -27.19
C ALA A 980 1.01 16.36 -27.07
N ASP A 981 1.74 16.42 -28.19
CA ASP A 981 3.08 15.87 -28.38
C ASP A 981 4.19 16.93 -28.14
N PHE A 982 4.22 17.66 -27.00
CA PHE A 982 5.24 18.70 -26.77
C PHE A 982 5.65 18.96 -25.30
N SER A 983 6.97 19.16 -25.17
CA SER A 983 7.87 19.80 -24.17
C SER A 983 7.35 20.32 -22.82
N CYS A 984 8.18 20.08 -21.80
CA CYS A 984 8.02 20.53 -20.43
C CYS A 984 7.95 22.05 -20.37
N PRO A 985 7.00 22.61 -19.61
CA PRO A 985 7.06 24.00 -19.23
C PRO A 985 8.36 24.24 -18.49
N ASN A 986 9.21 25.10 -19.04
CA ASN A 986 10.34 25.64 -18.30
C ASN A 986 9.75 26.49 -17.17
N PHE A 987 9.77 25.99 -15.91
CA PHE A 987 9.06 26.58 -14.76
C PHE A 987 9.39 28.07 -14.51
N SER A 988 10.53 28.53 -15.00
CA SER A 988 11.01 29.92 -14.89
C SER A 988 10.96 30.72 -16.19
N ALA A 989 10.70 30.09 -17.35
CA ALA A 989 10.77 30.78 -18.65
C ALA A 989 9.44 30.81 -19.43
N GLU A 990 8.42 30.08 -19.00
CA GLU A 990 7.08 30.19 -19.58
C GLU A 990 6.19 31.18 -18.80
N PRO A 991 5.48 32.10 -19.49
CA PRO A 991 4.55 33.02 -18.87
C PRO A 991 3.49 32.28 -18.01
N SER A 992 3.19 32.80 -16.81
CA SER A 992 2.12 32.29 -15.93
C SER A 992 0.94 33.28 -15.85
N PRO A 993 0.00 33.28 -16.82
CA PRO A 993 -1.18 34.14 -16.78
C PRO A 993 -2.00 33.98 -15.49
N GLN A 994 -2.31 35.09 -14.83
CA GLN A 994 -3.17 35.19 -13.64
C GLN A 994 -4.37 36.12 -13.93
N PRO A 995 -5.38 35.65 -14.69
CA PRO A 995 -6.50 36.48 -15.14
C PRO A 995 -7.35 37.01 -13.97
N THR A 996 -7.54 36.21 -12.91
CA THR A 996 -8.28 36.63 -11.71
C THR A 996 -7.58 37.79 -11.00
N GLU A 997 -6.24 37.75 -10.91
CA GLU A 997 -5.47 38.82 -10.29
C GLU A 997 -5.43 40.06 -11.19
N ALA A 998 -5.33 39.89 -12.51
CA ALA A 998 -5.46 40.98 -13.47
C ALA A 998 -6.78 41.78 -13.29
N GLN A 999 -7.91 41.09 -13.14
CA GLN A 999 -9.21 41.71 -12.89
C GLN A 999 -9.27 42.45 -11.56
N ARG A 1000 -8.62 41.92 -10.50
CA ARG A 1000 -8.54 42.58 -9.19
C ARG A 1000 -7.83 43.93 -9.30
N TRP A 1001 -6.69 43.96 -9.99
CA TRP A 1001 -5.93 45.19 -10.23
C TRP A 1001 -6.70 46.18 -11.10
N GLN A 1002 -7.35 45.70 -12.16
CA GLN A 1002 -8.16 46.54 -13.03
C GLN A 1002 -9.38 47.14 -12.31
N LYS A 1003 -10.01 46.38 -11.40
CA LYS A 1003 -11.10 46.90 -10.56
C LYS A 1003 -10.63 48.08 -9.70
N GLN A 1004 -9.44 48.00 -9.10
CA GLN A 1004 -8.88 49.11 -8.34
C GLN A 1004 -8.54 50.30 -9.25
N ALA A 1005 -7.97 50.05 -10.44
CA ALA A 1005 -7.67 51.09 -11.42
C ALA A 1005 -8.93 51.89 -11.81
N ARG A 1006 -10.07 51.21 -12.03
CA ARG A 1006 -11.36 51.86 -12.32
C ARG A 1006 -11.85 52.74 -11.17
N LEU A 1007 -11.67 52.30 -9.92
CA LEU A 1007 -12.02 53.12 -8.75
C LEU A 1007 -11.14 54.37 -8.66
N ASP A 1008 -9.85 54.23 -8.93
CA ASP A 1008 -8.91 55.36 -8.93
C ASP A 1008 -9.22 56.36 -10.05
N LEU A 1009 -9.61 55.89 -11.24
CA LEU A 1009 -10.02 56.76 -12.33
C LEU A 1009 -11.33 57.51 -12.02
N ARG A 1010 -12.32 56.84 -11.41
CA ARG A 1010 -13.56 57.51 -10.93
C ARG A 1010 -13.26 58.56 -9.86
N ALA A 1011 -12.30 58.28 -8.98
CA ALA A 1011 -11.84 59.26 -7.99
C ALA A 1011 -11.17 60.47 -8.68
N ALA A 1012 -10.39 60.24 -9.74
CA ALA A 1012 -9.82 61.31 -10.56
C ALA A 1012 -10.88 62.17 -11.25
N GLU A 1013 -11.93 61.53 -11.81
CA GLU A 1013 -13.06 62.21 -12.46
C GLU A 1013 -13.81 63.11 -11.46
N THR A 1014 -14.11 62.58 -10.28
CA THR A 1014 -14.80 63.32 -9.21
C THR A 1014 -13.95 64.52 -8.77
N THR A 1015 -12.65 64.30 -8.55
CA THR A 1015 -11.71 65.34 -8.13
C THR A 1015 -11.58 66.42 -9.20
N LEU A 1016 -11.51 66.02 -10.48
CA LEU A 1016 -11.44 66.93 -11.63
C LEU A 1016 -12.70 67.79 -11.78
N GLY A 1017 -13.88 67.21 -11.54
CA GLY A 1017 -15.16 67.93 -11.53
C GLY A 1017 -15.28 68.95 -10.39
N SER A 1018 -14.63 68.70 -9.26
CA SER A 1018 -14.60 69.60 -8.09
C SER A 1018 -13.43 70.59 -8.09
N ALA A 1019 -12.50 70.50 -9.05
CA ALA A 1019 -11.27 71.30 -9.10
C ALA A 1019 -11.52 72.69 -9.71
N GLU A 1020 -12.41 73.48 -9.11
CA GLU A 1020 -12.63 74.90 -9.47
C GLU A 1020 -11.47 75.80 -8.99
N ASP A 1021 -10.81 75.42 -7.90
CA ASP A 1021 -9.59 76.08 -7.41
C ASP A 1021 -8.34 75.35 -7.95
N HIS A 1022 -7.37 76.12 -8.47
CA HIS A 1022 -6.10 75.68 -9.05
C HIS A 1022 -5.23 74.72 -8.19
N ARG A 1023 -5.67 74.32 -6.99
CA ARG A 1023 -4.88 73.63 -5.95
C ARG A 1023 -5.00 72.11 -5.94
N LEU A 1024 -5.85 71.49 -6.77
CA LEU A 1024 -6.10 70.03 -6.74
C LEU A 1024 -5.65 69.30 -8.01
N HIS A 1025 -5.14 69.99 -9.02
CA HIS A 1025 -4.75 69.35 -10.28
C HIS A 1025 -3.59 68.37 -10.13
N ASN A 1026 -2.68 68.59 -9.17
CA ASN A 1026 -1.64 67.63 -8.83
C ASN A 1026 -2.23 66.29 -8.32
N TRP A 1027 -3.33 66.34 -7.55
CA TRP A 1027 -4.03 65.16 -7.06
C TRP A 1027 -4.77 64.41 -8.16
N VAL A 1028 -5.41 65.13 -9.10
CA VAL A 1028 -6.01 64.51 -10.29
C VAL A 1028 -4.94 63.79 -11.11
N CYS A 1029 -3.81 64.45 -11.39
CA CYS A 1029 -2.69 63.82 -12.10
C CYS A 1029 -2.17 62.58 -11.36
N TYR A 1030 -2.06 62.63 -10.03
CA TYR A 1030 -1.61 61.50 -9.23
C TYR A 1030 -2.59 60.32 -9.27
N GLN A 1031 -3.89 60.58 -9.18
CA GLN A 1031 -4.92 59.55 -9.29
C GLN A 1031 -4.94 58.94 -10.70
N CYS A 1032 -4.81 59.76 -11.76
CA CYS A 1032 -4.69 59.28 -13.14
C CYS A 1032 -3.45 58.39 -13.33
N HIS A 1033 -2.30 58.78 -12.76
CA HIS A 1033 -1.10 57.96 -12.76
C HIS A 1033 -1.32 56.64 -12.01
N GLN A 1034 -1.96 56.64 -10.83
CA GLN A 1034 -2.25 55.42 -10.07
C GLN A 1034 -3.22 54.49 -10.79
N ALA A 1035 -4.26 55.04 -11.43
CA ALA A 1035 -5.18 54.30 -12.26
C ALA A 1035 -4.44 53.62 -13.43
N ALA A 1036 -3.63 54.37 -14.17
CA ALA A 1036 -2.82 53.84 -15.26
C ALA A 1036 -1.81 52.77 -14.77
N GLU A 1037 -1.09 53.02 -13.68
CA GLU A 1037 -0.11 52.09 -13.11
C GLU A 1037 -0.76 50.75 -12.77
N LYS A 1038 -1.88 50.78 -12.05
CA LYS A 1038 -2.59 49.56 -11.63
C LYS A 1038 -3.22 48.83 -12.81
N SER A 1039 -3.72 49.57 -13.80
CA SER A 1039 -4.26 48.98 -15.02
C SER A 1039 -3.18 48.26 -15.83
N LEU A 1040 -2.02 48.90 -16.04
CA LEU A 1040 -0.88 48.28 -16.72
C LEU A 1040 -0.31 47.09 -15.94
N LYS A 1041 -0.26 47.14 -14.60
CA LYS A 1041 0.09 45.98 -13.77
C LYS A 1041 -0.95 44.86 -13.90
N GLY A 1042 -2.23 45.19 -13.96
CA GLY A 1042 -3.30 44.23 -14.25
C GLY A 1042 -3.08 43.51 -15.60
N ALA A 1043 -2.77 44.26 -16.66
CA ALA A 1043 -2.42 43.69 -17.96
C ALA A 1043 -1.18 42.77 -17.87
N ARG A 1044 -0.18 43.13 -17.06
CA ARG A 1044 1.01 42.28 -16.82
C ARG A 1044 0.63 40.97 -16.14
N PHE A 1045 -0.23 40.99 -15.12
CA PHE A 1045 -0.74 39.77 -14.48
C PHE A 1045 -1.47 38.86 -15.46
N ALA A 1046 -2.17 39.41 -16.46
CA ALA A 1046 -2.85 38.59 -17.48
C ALA A 1046 -1.88 37.90 -18.46
N ILE A 1047 -0.66 38.41 -18.62
CA ILE A 1047 0.37 37.79 -19.46
C ILE A 1047 1.24 36.86 -18.62
N ASP A 1048 1.81 37.36 -17.53
CA ASP A 1048 2.70 36.63 -16.64
C ASP A 1048 2.71 37.23 -15.22
N GLY A 1049 2.01 36.57 -14.30
CA GLY A 1049 1.92 36.99 -12.91
C GLY A 1049 3.23 36.89 -12.13
N ASN A 1050 4.21 36.11 -12.60
CA ASN A 1050 5.52 35.98 -11.96
C ASN A 1050 6.51 37.07 -12.39
N ASN A 1051 6.22 37.78 -13.49
CA ASN A 1051 7.11 38.80 -14.07
C ASN A 1051 6.45 40.20 -14.07
N VAL A 1052 5.75 40.53 -12.99
CA VAL A 1052 5.15 41.86 -12.78
C VAL A 1052 6.15 42.75 -12.04
N PRO A 1053 6.49 43.96 -12.55
CA PRO A 1053 7.36 44.91 -11.86
C PRO A 1053 6.74 45.48 -10.58
N GLN A 1054 6.72 44.71 -9.49
CA GLN A 1054 5.96 45.07 -8.28
C GLN A 1054 6.41 46.39 -7.66
N HIS A 1055 7.72 46.66 -7.65
CA HIS A 1055 8.32 47.85 -7.04
C HIS A 1055 8.50 49.03 -8.00
N SER A 1056 8.22 48.86 -9.30
CA SER A 1056 8.29 49.97 -10.25
C SER A 1056 6.98 50.73 -10.29
N HIS A 1057 7.08 52.05 -10.37
CA HIS A 1057 5.98 52.98 -10.57
C HIS A 1057 6.06 53.70 -11.92
N GLN A 1058 7.05 53.38 -12.76
CA GLN A 1058 7.21 54.02 -14.06
C GLN A 1058 6.30 53.36 -15.11
N LEU A 1059 5.39 54.14 -15.69
CA LEU A 1059 4.33 53.64 -16.58
C LEU A 1059 4.89 53.06 -17.89
N ASP A 1060 5.92 53.68 -18.45
CA ASP A 1060 6.59 53.24 -19.68
C ASP A 1060 7.36 51.93 -19.49
N LEU A 1061 8.05 51.76 -18.36
CA LEU A 1061 8.70 50.49 -18.01
C LEU A 1061 7.66 49.36 -17.86
N ILE A 1062 6.56 49.62 -17.13
CA ILE A 1062 5.50 48.64 -16.94
C ILE A 1062 4.87 48.28 -18.29
N ALA A 1063 4.56 49.26 -19.14
CA ALA A 1063 3.94 49.04 -20.45
C ALA A 1063 4.87 48.34 -21.47
N SER A 1064 6.19 48.53 -21.37
CA SER A 1064 7.17 48.03 -22.36
C SER A 1064 7.12 46.51 -22.59
N GLY A 1065 6.81 45.73 -21.56
CA GLY A 1065 6.71 44.27 -21.68
C GLY A 1065 5.29 43.74 -21.87
N LEU A 1066 4.33 44.58 -22.27
CA LEU A 1066 3.01 44.15 -22.75
C LEU A 1066 2.98 43.91 -24.27
N SER A 1067 4.05 44.23 -24.99
CA SER A 1067 4.15 44.13 -26.46
C SER A 1067 3.00 44.81 -27.23
N ASN A 1068 2.35 45.81 -26.63
CA ASN A 1068 1.26 46.60 -27.22
C ASN A 1068 1.76 48.03 -27.49
N VAL A 1069 2.06 48.33 -28.76
CA VAL A 1069 2.68 49.60 -29.18
C VAL A 1069 1.80 50.83 -28.87
N PRO A 1070 0.50 50.86 -29.21
CA PRO A 1070 -0.39 51.95 -28.80
C PRO A 1070 -0.41 52.19 -27.30
N LEU A 1071 -0.51 51.13 -26.50
CA LEU A 1071 -0.57 51.22 -25.04
C LEU A 1071 0.73 51.80 -24.45
N LEU A 1072 1.89 51.37 -24.96
CA LEU A 1072 3.20 51.89 -24.57
C LEU A 1072 3.35 53.38 -24.90
N GLU A 1073 2.88 53.80 -26.06
CA GLU A 1073 2.98 55.20 -26.48
C GLU A 1073 2.11 56.12 -25.61
N ILE A 1074 0.88 55.70 -25.30
CA ILE A 1074 -0.01 56.46 -24.40
C ILE A 1074 0.57 56.50 -22.97
N ALA A 1075 1.14 55.38 -22.49
CA ALA A 1075 1.81 55.34 -21.19
C ALA A 1075 3.02 56.29 -21.12
N ARG A 1076 3.83 56.38 -22.19
CA ARG A 1076 4.93 57.34 -22.30
C ARG A 1076 4.45 58.78 -22.31
N GLN A 1077 3.37 59.07 -23.04
CA GLN A 1077 2.77 60.41 -23.06
C GLN A 1077 2.28 60.82 -21.67
N LEU A 1078 1.62 59.91 -20.95
CA LEU A 1078 1.18 60.17 -19.57
C LEU A 1078 2.39 60.37 -18.63
N GLN A 1079 3.40 59.50 -18.72
CA GLN A 1079 4.63 59.58 -17.92
C GLN A 1079 5.41 60.88 -18.18
N ALA A 1080 5.50 61.33 -19.44
CA ALA A 1080 6.14 62.58 -19.82
C ALA A 1080 5.36 63.81 -19.34
N LEU A 1081 4.03 63.73 -19.35
CA LEU A 1081 3.14 64.80 -18.88
C LEU A 1081 3.25 65.02 -17.36
N VAL A 1082 3.23 63.94 -16.57
CA VAL A 1082 3.13 64.05 -15.10
C VAL A 1082 4.44 63.82 -14.36
N GLY A 1083 5.43 63.17 -14.98
CA GLY A 1083 6.69 62.77 -14.36
C GLY A 1083 6.52 61.64 -13.34
N GLU A 1084 7.55 61.40 -12.53
CA GLU A 1084 7.49 60.38 -11.48
C GLU A 1084 6.38 60.65 -10.46
N HIS A 1085 5.78 59.60 -9.91
CA HIS A 1085 4.67 59.72 -8.96
C HIS A 1085 4.98 60.57 -7.70
N THR A 1086 6.25 60.74 -7.35
CA THR A 1086 6.72 61.62 -6.27
C THR A 1086 6.55 63.10 -6.61
N ARG A 1087 6.68 63.48 -7.89
CA ARG A 1087 6.57 64.86 -8.37
C ARG A 1087 5.20 65.48 -8.12
N MET A 1088 4.14 64.67 -8.09
CA MET A 1088 2.77 65.17 -7.84
C MET A 1088 2.46 65.36 -6.35
N ARG A 1089 3.35 64.91 -5.46
CA ARG A 1089 3.09 64.81 -4.01
C ARG A 1089 4.07 65.55 -3.13
N TYR A 1090 5.35 65.60 -3.50
CA TYR A 1090 6.39 66.12 -2.62
C TYR A 1090 6.99 67.45 -3.13
N PRO A 1091 7.01 68.52 -2.30
CA PRO A 1091 7.61 69.81 -2.66
C PRO A 1091 9.11 69.80 -2.96
N ASP A 1092 9.89 68.87 -2.41
CA ASP A 1092 11.34 68.73 -2.65
C ASP A 1092 11.69 68.41 -4.12
N ARG A 1093 10.70 68.00 -4.91
CA ARG A 1093 10.82 67.79 -6.36
C ARG A 1093 10.79 69.10 -7.16
N PHE A 1094 10.60 70.24 -6.51
CA PHE A 1094 10.59 71.58 -7.11
C PHE A 1094 11.51 72.53 -6.34
N SER A 1095 11.93 73.61 -7.00
CA SER A 1095 12.70 74.67 -6.34
C SER A 1095 11.81 75.41 -5.34
N ALA A 1096 12.24 75.50 -4.08
CA ALA A 1096 11.55 76.30 -3.07
C ALA A 1096 11.35 77.75 -3.56
N PRO A 1097 10.17 78.36 -3.35
CA PRO A 1097 9.06 77.93 -2.48
C PRO A 1097 7.96 77.10 -3.19
N SER A 1098 8.15 76.69 -4.45
CA SER A 1098 7.11 76.03 -5.24
C SER A 1098 6.69 74.67 -4.67
N ILE A 1099 5.39 74.39 -4.72
CA ILE A 1099 4.81 73.09 -4.35
C ILE A 1099 4.19 72.40 -5.58
N PRO A 1100 3.88 71.09 -5.54
CA PRO A 1100 3.29 70.39 -6.68
C PRO A 1100 1.98 71.05 -7.17
N ALA A 1101 1.17 71.58 -6.25
CA ALA A 1101 -0.08 72.26 -6.58
C ALA A 1101 0.12 73.51 -7.46
N ASP A 1102 1.30 74.15 -7.42
CA ASP A 1102 1.59 75.33 -8.24
C ASP A 1102 1.99 74.95 -9.69
N TYR A 1103 2.49 73.73 -9.88
CA TYR A 1103 3.03 73.26 -11.17
C TYR A 1103 1.96 72.62 -12.07
N PHE A 1104 1.05 71.84 -11.48
CA PHE A 1104 0.04 71.11 -12.24
C PHE A 1104 -1.17 71.99 -12.56
N THR A 1105 -1.51 72.11 -13.84
CA THR A 1105 -2.61 72.96 -14.31
C THR A 1105 -3.84 72.13 -14.65
N ARG A 1106 -4.95 72.81 -14.94
CA ARG A 1106 -6.16 72.17 -15.48
C ARG A 1106 -5.88 71.43 -16.80
N ASP A 1107 -5.01 71.98 -17.65
CA ASP A 1107 -4.59 71.33 -18.90
C ASP A 1107 -3.83 70.02 -18.62
N HIS A 1108 -2.88 70.03 -17.67
CA HIS A 1108 -2.17 68.82 -17.25
C HIS A 1108 -3.13 67.74 -16.74
N SER A 1109 -4.03 68.09 -15.82
CA SER A 1109 -4.97 67.12 -15.23
C SER A 1109 -6.03 66.60 -16.21
N THR A 1110 -6.54 67.45 -17.11
CA THR A 1110 -7.49 67.02 -18.15
C THR A 1110 -6.84 66.07 -19.15
N LYS A 1111 -5.62 66.39 -19.62
CA LYS A 1111 -4.85 65.50 -20.50
C LYS A 1111 -4.47 64.19 -19.81
N ALA A 1112 -4.06 64.25 -18.55
CA ALA A 1112 -3.74 63.06 -17.76
C ALA A 1112 -4.96 62.13 -17.61
N PHE A 1113 -6.15 62.70 -17.38
CA PHE A 1113 -7.40 61.94 -17.30
C PHE A 1113 -7.77 61.26 -18.63
N VAL A 1114 -7.64 61.96 -19.75
CA VAL A 1114 -7.88 61.39 -21.09
C VAL A 1114 -6.91 60.23 -21.36
N LEU A 1115 -5.62 60.42 -21.13
CA LEU A 1115 -4.59 59.39 -21.36
C LEU A 1115 -4.81 58.17 -20.45
N ALA A 1116 -5.11 58.38 -19.16
CA ALA A 1116 -5.41 57.29 -18.23
C ALA A 1116 -6.67 56.51 -18.64
N THR A 1117 -7.72 57.21 -19.10
CA THR A 1117 -8.94 56.58 -19.62
C THR A 1117 -8.64 55.71 -20.85
N GLN A 1118 -7.82 56.19 -21.78
CA GLN A 1118 -7.40 55.42 -22.94
C GLN A 1118 -6.60 54.17 -22.56
N ILE A 1119 -5.69 54.27 -21.59
CA ILE A 1119 -4.94 53.12 -21.05
C ILE A 1119 -5.91 52.08 -20.49
N LEU A 1120 -6.87 52.49 -19.65
CA LEU A 1120 -7.82 51.56 -19.03
C LEU A 1120 -8.70 50.87 -20.08
N ASN A 1121 -9.19 51.59 -21.09
CA ASN A 1121 -10.01 51.01 -22.16
C ASN A 1121 -9.24 49.98 -22.98
N LEU A 1122 -7.99 50.30 -23.37
CA LEU A 1122 -7.15 49.35 -24.11
C LEU A 1122 -6.80 48.11 -23.28
N VAL A 1123 -6.61 48.27 -21.96
CA VAL A 1123 -6.41 47.13 -21.06
C VAL A 1123 -7.70 46.32 -20.89
N ASP A 1124 -8.86 46.96 -20.83
CA ASP A 1124 -10.16 46.27 -20.79
C ASP A 1124 -10.37 45.42 -22.05
N GLU A 1125 -10.07 45.97 -23.24
CA GLU A 1125 -10.06 45.22 -24.51
C GLU A 1125 -9.11 44.01 -24.47
N MET A 1126 -7.92 44.17 -23.87
CA MET A 1126 -6.95 43.07 -23.70
C MET A 1126 -7.41 41.98 -22.73
N LEU A 1127 -8.29 42.30 -21.77
CA LEU A 1127 -8.76 41.38 -20.74
C LEU A 1127 -10.13 40.75 -21.04
N GLU A 1128 -10.70 41.01 -22.23
CA GLU A 1128 -12.07 40.63 -22.61
C GLU A 1128 -13.14 41.12 -21.61
N MET A 1129 -12.96 42.32 -21.05
CA MET A 1129 -13.91 43.01 -20.16
C MET A 1129 -14.56 44.21 -20.82
#